data_AF-A0A1G2N3S0-F1
#
_entry.id   AF-A0A1G2N3S0-F1
#
_cell.length_a   1.000
_cell.length_b   1.000
_cell.length_c   1.000
_cell.angle_alpha   90.00
_cell.angle_beta   90.00
_cell.angle_gamma   90.00
#
_symmetry.space_group_name_H-M   'P 1'
#
loop_
_entity.id
_entity.type
_entity.pdbx_description
1 polymer ?
#
loop_
_entity_poly.entity_id
_entity_poly.type
_entity_poly.pdbx_seq_one_letter_code
_entity_poly.pdbx_strand_id
1 'polypeptide(L)'
;MSSKFFPQLKTKTTGIIADAASAMMPVVALFLASFFLFLLTTSVSHAAVLRTPPNNLGLVGYWSFDEGTSTTAGDFSGKGNKGTITAGTGGWISGKHGKAYNFDGTDDDVRPRNNAFNSLADGTISMWVKPNAISSSASFITGSSLADGNDYVTIGFISSKVSGLSRIGGVNKYTFSADTTLPVVGKWQHVVWTKTGTTHAVYINGTNQTLTFSTDVDRNIFFSNVAASAGTVGYTIGQLRRNTNANYFNGSIDDLRIYSRALSAAEVAALYRSGEARVNAPTSNPALTNGLVGWWTLDGKDISDKVYDISGQGNNGYIYGVATTSAKIIGKIGQALTFKGVTGNYVRVTDPSSGALDFPADQNFTYTMWFKRASGTASVFLLSKGSTGTADTGYSFVLSGGKTLLGELSKPGEAARLTVAGSTINDNNWHHLVVAHNRTGNMVIYLDGIQNATRDISAYNVDLSNSTNFLIGAATSGAGAFPGLIDDVRIYSRALSASEVSALYRSGAAKVNASQTTRLTDGLVGYWTFDGKDLTDKVYDVSGQANNGYISGVATSSAKTIGKVGQGLKFDGVDDEVVMTSPDPSSATAYTISAWVKSKSTALNKGIAGWFDGVDGIFIQSGTASGGVANGEGIVVLAGNGADFAGVLVDIDSMWHHAVLIFDGSLSGNSNRLKLYYDGSLQTLTFNGAAAIPSSLYAQSGLFRIGEVGTLGRQWNGFIDEVRTYNRALTAAEVKQLYLMGK
;
A
#
# COMPACT_ATOMS: atom_id res chain seq x y z
N MET A 1 -13.71 -42.74 45.05
CA MET A 1 -14.87 -41.80 45.00
C MET A 1 -14.40 -40.44 45.47
N SER A 2 -15.10 -39.36 45.08
CA SER A 2 -15.06 -37.99 45.63
C SER A 2 -13.72 -37.23 45.72
N SER A 3 -13.75 -36.00 45.24
CA SER A 3 -12.76 -34.93 45.42
C SER A 3 -12.65 -34.41 46.86
N LYS A 4 -11.51 -33.76 47.21
CA LYS A 4 -11.37 -32.29 47.41
C LYS A 4 -10.01 -31.82 47.98
N PHE A 5 -9.49 -30.74 47.40
CA PHE A 5 -8.67 -29.63 47.97
C PHE A 5 -7.25 -29.79 48.58
N PHE A 6 -6.51 -28.68 48.46
CA PHE A 6 -5.18 -28.24 48.95
C PHE A 6 -5.14 -27.97 50.49
N PRO A 7 -4.05 -27.48 51.19
CA PRO A 7 -2.82 -26.80 50.69
C PRO A 7 -1.42 -27.00 51.40
N GLN A 8 -0.35 -26.61 50.67
CA GLN A 8 0.84 -25.79 51.08
C GLN A 8 2.07 -26.28 51.92
N LEU A 9 3.17 -25.52 51.70
CA LEU A 9 4.42 -25.27 52.47
C LEU A 9 5.57 -26.32 52.60
N LYS A 10 6.79 -25.90 52.17
CA LYS A 10 8.16 -26.32 52.63
C LYS A 10 9.20 -25.25 52.19
N THR A 11 9.83 -24.44 53.07
CA THR A 11 11.07 -24.61 53.91
C THR A 11 12.45 -24.33 53.26
N LYS A 12 13.15 -23.28 53.78
CA LYS A 12 14.60 -23.12 54.17
C LYS A 12 15.75 -23.57 53.20
N THR A 13 16.99 -23.04 53.24
CA THR A 13 18.00 -23.10 54.33
C THR A 13 19.25 -22.19 54.07
N THR A 14 20.14 -22.00 55.06
CA THR A 14 21.44 -21.23 55.07
C THR A 14 22.68 -22.11 54.77
N GLY A 15 23.94 -21.65 54.59
CA GLY A 15 24.58 -20.30 54.58
C GLY A 15 26.03 -20.31 55.16
N ILE A 16 26.66 -19.12 55.35
CA ILE A 16 27.75 -18.76 56.33
C ILE A 16 29.26 -18.94 55.94
N ILE A 17 30.00 -17.80 55.84
CA ILE A 17 31.47 -17.56 56.06
C ILE A 17 32.44 -18.29 55.06
N ALA A 18 33.73 -17.95 54.75
CA ALA A 18 34.84 -17.07 55.23
C ALA A 18 35.71 -16.60 54.00
N ASP A 19 36.87 -15.89 54.04
CA ASP A 19 37.51 -14.84 54.89
C ASP A 19 38.93 -14.50 54.29
N ALA A 20 39.73 -13.59 54.91
CA ALA A 20 41.15 -13.23 54.65
C ALA A 20 41.49 -12.28 53.47
N ALA A 21 42.67 -11.62 53.52
CA ALA A 21 42.96 -10.38 52.77
C ALA A 21 44.40 -10.19 52.22
N SER A 22 44.51 -9.24 51.28
CA SER A 22 45.71 -8.47 50.84
C SER A 22 46.99 -9.18 50.36
N ALA A 23 47.30 -9.06 49.06
CA ALA A 23 48.57 -8.48 48.56
C ALA A 23 48.58 -8.28 47.02
N MET A 24 49.18 -7.16 46.60
CA MET A 24 49.85 -6.82 45.32
C MET A 24 49.52 -7.55 43.99
N MET A 25 49.19 -6.73 42.98
CA MET A 25 49.17 -6.99 41.51
C MET A 25 50.51 -7.56 40.95
N PRO A 26 50.56 -8.15 39.72
CA PRO A 26 49.81 -7.77 38.51
C PRO A 26 49.34 -8.90 37.55
N VAL A 27 48.92 -8.49 36.34
CA VAL A 27 48.59 -9.29 35.13
C VAL A 27 47.21 -9.96 35.10
N VAL A 28 46.19 -9.20 34.70
CA VAL A 28 45.37 -9.38 33.46
C VAL A 28 44.42 -8.18 33.39
N ALA A 29 44.58 -7.31 32.39
CA ALA A 29 43.75 -6.12 32.21
C ALA A 29 43.72 -5.63 30.76
N LEU A 30 42.90 -6.25 29.92
CA LEU A 30 42.40 -5.69 28.66
C LEU A 30 41.06 -6.36 28.29
N PHE A 31 40.25 -5.70 27.45
CA PHE A 31 38.89 -6.10 27.06
C PHE A 31 37.83 -6.12 28.18
N LEU A 32 37.20 -4.95 28.43
CA LEU A 32 35.75 -4.71 28.19
C LEU A 32 35.33 -3.30 28.63
N ALA A 33 35.75 -2.27 27.88
CA ALA A 33 35.43 -0.86 28.20
C ALA A 33 35.32 0.08 26.98
N SER A 34 34.83 -0.42 25.83
CA SER A 34 34.71 0.38 24.58
C SER A 34 33.48 0.04 23.75
N PHE A 35 32.26 0.30 24.25
CA PHE A 35 31.06 0.21 23.40
C PHE A 35 29.90 1.14 23.84
N PHE A 36 30.19 2.44 24.03
CA PHE A 36 29.17 3.44 24.37
C PHE A 36 29.33 4.80 23.68
N LEU A 37 29.47 4.78 22.35
CA LEU A 37 29.01 5.88 21.49
C LEU A 37 28.78 5.39 20.06
N PHE A 38 27.54 5.46 19.57
CA PHE A 38 27.25 5.32 18.14
C PHE A 38 26.29 6.43 17.72
N LEU A 39 26.53 7.01 16.54
CA LEU A 39 25.98 8.31 16.18
C LEU A 39 24.46 8.28 15.98
N LEU A 40 23.78 9.34 16.42
CA LEU A 40 22.55 9.76 15.76
C LEU A 40 22.90 10.12 14.31
N THR A 41 22.38 9.37 13.36
CA THR A 41 22.21 9.82 11.98
C THR A 41 20.72 9.90 11.68
N THR A 42 20.22 11.11 11.42
CA THR A 42 18.81 11.39 11.20
C THR A 42 18.38 10.95 9.81
N SER A 43 18.01 9.67 9.67
CA SER A 43 17.45 9.15 8.42
C SER A 43 16.06 9.75 8.16
N VAL A 44 15.97 10.70 7.24
CA VAL A 44 14.70 11.33 6.83
C VAL A 44 13.87 10.35 5.98
N SER A 45 13.12 9.48 6.66
CA SER A 45 12.32 8.40 6.08
C SER A 45 11.11 8.93 5.29
N HIS A 46 11.31 9.15 3.99
CA HIS A 46 10.25 9.55 3.07
C HIS A 46 9.23 8.42 2.86
N ALA A 47 7.95 8.71 3.09
CA ALA A 47 6.88 7.73 3.12
C ALA A 47 6.57 7.07 1.76
N ALA A 48 6.15 5.81 1.81
CA ALA A 48 5.60 5.06 0.69
C ALA A 48 4.12 5.35 0.44
N VAL A 49 3.77 6.65 0.39
CA VAL A 49 2.41 7.15 0.09
C VAL A 49 1.81 6.37 -1.08
N LEU A 50 0.59 5.81 -0.95
CA LEU A 50 -0.15 5.35 -2.14
C LEU A 50 -0.10 6.45 -3.19
N ARG A 51 0.03 6.12 -4.48
CA ARG A 51 0.06 7.17 -5.50
C ARG A 51 -1.28 7.89 -5.48
N THR A 52 -1.30 9.07 -4.88
CA THR A 52 -2.49 9.91 -4.86
C THR A 52 -2.87 10.20 -6.31
N PRO A 53 -4.18 10.23 -6.64
CA PRO A 53 -4.60 10.82 -7.90
C PRO A 53 -4.05 12.26 -8.01
N PRO A 54 -3.95 12.82 -9.22
CA PRO A 54 -3.74 14.26 -9.40
C PRO A 54 -4.68 15.05 -8.51
N ASN A 55 -4.23 16.23 -8.08
CA ASN A 55 -5.04 17.12 -7.25
C ASN A 55 -6.44 17.35 -7.88
N ASN A 56 -7.44 17.61 -7.04
CA ASN A 56 -8.83 17.83 -7.49
C ASN A 56 -9.02 19.17 -8.26
N LEU A 57 -7.94 19.75 -8.80
CA LEU A 57 -7.95 20.95 -9.61
C LEU A 57 -8.77 20.71 -10.88
N GLY A 58 -9.91 21.38 -10.97
CA GLY A 58 -10.87 21.20 -12.05
C GLY A 58 -11.69 19.91 -11.97
N LEU A 59 -11.64 19.12 -10.89
CA LEU A 59 -12.52 17.96 -10.74
C LEU A 59 -13.98 18.46 -10.59
N VAL A 60 -14.87 17.98 -11.46
CA VAL A 60 -16.29 18.42 -11.53
C VAL A 60 -17.30 17.30 -11.37
N GLY A 61 -16.87 16.03 -11.40
CA GLY A 61 -17.67 14.86 -11.04
C GLY A 61 -16.75 13.69 -10.68
N TYR A 62 -17.07 12.93 -9.64
CA TYR A 62 -16.32 11.74 -9.25
C TYR A 62 -17.21 10.71 -8.54
N TRP A 63 -17.47 9.59 -9.19
CA TRP A 63 -18.18 8.44 -8.61
C TRP A 63 -17.15 7.32 -8.46
N SER A 64 -16.82 6.91 -7.23
CA SER A 64 -15.91 5.79 -7.01
C SER A 64 -16.59 4.44 -7.23
N PHE A 65 -17.89 4.35 -6.93
CA PHE A 65 -18.66 3.11 -6.85
C PHE A 65 -18.25 2.20 -5.68
N ASP A 66 -17.83 2.80 -4.56
CA ASP A 66 -17.56 2.11 -3.28
C ASP A 66 -18.83 1.71 -2.50
N GLU A 67 -20.01 2.27 -2.83
CA GLU A 67 -21.18 2.25 -1.93
C GLU A 67 -21.81 0.86 -1.69
N GLY A 68 -21.56 -0.12 -2.56
CA GLY A 68 -21.74 -1.56 -2.29
C GLY A 68 -23.17 -2.11 -2.14
N THR A 69 -24.15 -1.30 -1.72
CA THR A 69 -25.57 -1.70 -1.53
C THR A 69 -26.57 -0.58 -1.89
N SER A 70 -26.07 0.58 -2.32
CA SER A 70 -26.87 1.79 -2.58
C SER A 70 -27.65 1.72 -3.91
N THR A 71 -28.77 2.45 -4.00
CA THR A 71 -29.47 2.78 -5.27
C THR A 71 -29.02 4.14 -5.85
N THR A 72 -28.00 4.74 -5.26
CA THR A 72 -27.42 6.04 -5.66
C THR A 72 -25.90 5.99 -5.61
N ALA A 73 -25.25 6.29 -6.73
CA ALA A 73 -23.81 6.56 -6.78
C ALA A 73 -23.52 7.99 -6.28
N GLY A 74 -22.62 8.12 -5.32
CA GLY A 74 -22.20 9.39 -4.72
C GLY A 74 -21.27 10.18 -5.63
N ASP A 75 -21.35 11.52 -5.56
CA ASP A 75 -20.37 12.41 -6.20
C ASP A 75 -19.41 12.98 -5.16
N PHE A 76 -18.21 12.42 -5.13
CA PHE A 76 -17.12 12.76 -4.22
C PHE A 76 -16.28 13.96 -4.69
N SER A 77 -16.59 14.57 -5.85
CA SER A 77 -15.94 15.82 -6.31
C SER A 77 -16.33 17.05 -5.49
N GLY A 78 -17.43 16.97 -4.74
CA GLY A 78 -18.02 18.11 -4.02
C GLY A 78 -18.93 19.01 -4.87
N LYS A 79 -19.34 18.55 -6.07
CA LYS A 79 -20.28 19.27 -6.96
C LYS A 79 -21.73 18.74 -6.89
N GLY A 80 -21.97 17.67 -6.13
CA GLY A 80 -23.31 17.18 -5.81
C GLY A 80 -24.01 16.42 -6.94
N ASN A 81 -23.29 15.97 -7.98
CA ASN A 81 -23.81 15.23 -9.13
C ASN A 81 -24.17 13.76 -8.79
N LYS A 82 -24.83 13.51 -7.65
CA LYS A 82 -25.26 12.16 -7.27
C LYS A 82 -26.07 11.53 -8.41
N GLY A 83 -25.78 10.27 -8.71
CA GLY A 83 -26.40 9.52 -9.80
C GLY A 83 -27.39 8.49 -9.29
N THR A 84 -28.65 8.56 -9.73
CA THR A 84 -29.64 7.50 -9.44
C THR A 84 -29.35 6.28 -10.31
N ILE A 85 -29.31 5.10 -9.71
CA ILE A 85 -29.15 3.81 -10.41
C ILE A 85 -30.56 3.29 -10.78
N THR A 86 -30.79 2.93 -12.05
CA THR A 86 -32.16 2.64 -12.54
C THR A 86 -32.56 1.15 -12.56
N ALA A 87 -31.61 0.22 -12.57
CA ALA A 87 -31.87 -1.22 -12.53
C ALA A 87 -30.99 -1.91 -11.46
N GLY A 88 -31.28 -3.18 -11.16
CA GLY A 88 -30.43 -4.10 -10.40
C GLY A 88 -29.82 -3.64 -9.05
N THR A 89 -30.51 -3.84 -7.91
CA THR A 89 -29.86 -3.67 -6.58
C THR A 89 -28.66 -4.61 -6.32
N GLY A 90 -28.51 -5.68 -7.12
CA GLY A 90 -27.39 -6.61 -7.07
C GLY A 90 -26.17 -6.22 -7.91
N GLY A 91 -26.15 -5.06 -8.57
CA GLY A 91 -25.08 -4.64 -9.49
C GLY A 91 -23.71 -4.35 -8.86
N TRP A 92 -23.50 -4.62 -7.57
CA TRP A 92 -22.26 -4.27 -6.86
C TRP A 92 -21.27 -5.44 -6.79
N ILE A 93 -20.01 -5.19 -7.20
CA ILE A 93 -18.94 -6.20 -7.22
C ILE A 93 -17.65 -5.70 -6.53
N SER A 94 -16.64 -6.56 -6.42
CA SER A 94 -15.27 -6.14 -6.08
C SER A 94 -14.65 -5.33 -7.21
N GLY A 95 -14.16 -4.14 -6.90
CA GLY A 95 -13.65 -3.17 -7.87
C GLY A 95 -12.22 -3.46 -8.36
N LYS A 96 -11.67 -2.48 -9.07
CA LYS A 96 -10.24 -2.22 -9.13
C LYS A 96 -9.80 -1.52 -7.84
N HIS A 97 -10.61 -0.62 -7.29
CA HIS A 97 -10.43 0.03 -5.99
C HIS A 97 -11.72 -0.14 -5.17
N GLY A 98 -11.66 -0.87 -4.04
CA GLY A 98 -12.84 -1.06 -3.19
C GLY A 98 -13.94 -1.88 -3.87
N LYS A 99 -15.11 -1.26 -4.11
CA LYS A 99 -16.24 -1.88 -4.84
C LYS A 99 -16.33 -1.28 -6.26
N ALA A 100 -17.21 -1.83 -7.10
CA ALA A 100 -17.53 -1.26 -8.41
C ALA A 100 -18.97 -1.59 -8.80
N TYR A 101 -19.53 -0.84 -9.75
CA TYR A 101 -20.84 -1.16 -10.33
C TYR A 101 -20.68 -1.96 -11.62
N ASN A 102 -21.45 -3.04 -11.76
CA ASN A 102 -21.49 -3.93 -12.91
C ASN A 102 -22.81 -3.77 -13.65
N PHE A 103 -22.71 -3.32 -14.89
CA PHE A 103 -23.80 -3.14 -15.84
C PHE A 103 -24.01 -4.43 -16.64
N ASP A 104 -25.25 -4.91 -16.72
CA ASP A 104 -25.61 -6.17 -17.37
C ASP A 104 -25.63 -6.11 -18.91
N GLY A 105 -25.86 -4.92 -19.48
CA GLY A 105 -26.00 -4.69 -20.91
C GLY A 105 -27.43 -4.67 -21.45
N THR A 106 -28.46 -4.69 -20.59
CA THR A 106 -29.89 -4.73 -20.96
C THR A 106 -30.63 -3.46 -20.54
N ASP A 107 -30.55 -3.06 -19.26
CA ASP A 107 -31.27 -1.89 -18.73
C ASP A 107 -30.53 -1.08 -17.65
N ASP A 108 -29.39 -1.56 -17.13
CA ASP A 108 -28.55 -0.81 -16.18
C ASP A 108 -28.05 0.54 -16.74
N ASP A 109 -28.39 1.64 -16.05
CA ASP A 109 -27.74 2.94 -16.20
C ASP A 109 -27.72 3.73 -14.87
N VAL A 110 -26.74 4.63 -14.74
CA VAL A 110 -26.63 5.57 -13.60
C VAL A 110 -26.75 7.00 -14.10
N ARG A 111 -27.61 7.81 -13.45
CA ARG A 111 -28.11 9.09 -13.94
C ARG A 111 -27.70 10.28 -13.05
N PRO A 112 -26.51 10.89 -13.23
CA PRO A 112 -26.12 12.13 -12.57
C PRO A 112 -27.17 13.24 -12.74
N ARG A 113 -27.61 13.84 -11.62
CA ARG A 113 -28.76 14.75 -11.57
C ARG A 113 -28.45 16.24 -11.82
N ASN A 114 -27.19 16.63 -12.05
CA ASN A 114 -26.76 18.04 -12.02
C ASN A 114 -25.90 18.43 -13.25
N ASN A 115 -25.88 19.73 -13.54
CA ASN A 115 -25.48 20.35 -14.81
C ASN A 115 -23.97 20.66 -14.88
N ALA A 116 -23.13 20.07 -14.01
CA ALA A 116 -21.74 20.52 -13.82
C ALA A 116 -20.84 20.34 -15.06
N PHE A 117 -21.30 19.60 -16.07
CA PHE A 117 -20.57 19.34 -17.31
C PHE A 117 -21.06 20.21 -18.49
N ASN A 118 -22.17 20.95 -18.32
CA ASN A 118 -22.79 21.79 -19.37
C ASN A 118 -21.92 22.99 -19.80
N SER A 119 -20.84 23.30 -19.08
CA SER A 119 -19.89 24.38 -19.41
C SER A 119 -18.56 23.88 -19.98
N LEU A 120 -18.38 22.56 -20.14
CA LEU A 120 -17.11 21.98 -20.58
C LEU A 120 -16.98 22.04 -22.11
N ALA A 121 -16.27 23.06 -22.59
CA ALA A 121 -15.70 23.08 -23.93
C ALA A 121 -14.47 22.16 -24.05
N ASP A 122 -13.70 22.02 -22.97
CA ASP A 122 -12.54 21.15 -22.83
C ASP A 122 -12.62 20.36 -21.51
N GLY A 123 -11.87 19.26 -21.40
CA GLY A 123 -11.95 18.42 -20.21
C GLY A 123 -11.19 17.10 -20.27
N THR A 124 -11.40 16.29 -19.24
CA THR A 124 -10.95 14.90 -19.16
C THR A 124 -12.06 14.02 -18.61
N ILE A 125 -12.24 12.84 -19.21
CA ILE A 125 -13.03 11.74 -18.67
C ILE A 125 -12.06 10.60 -18.35
N SER A 126 -12.04 10.10 -17.12
CA SER A 126 -11.18 9.00 -16.67
C SER A 126 -12.02 7.96 -15.93
N MET A 127 -11.82 6.67 -16.19
CA MET A 127 -12.50 5.59 -15.47
C MET A 127 -11.70 4.29 -15.54
N TRP A 128 -11.98 3.35 -14.65
CA TRP A 128 -11.67 1.94 -14.89
C TRP A 128 -12.89 1.25 -15.49
N VAL A 129 -12.66 0.40 -16.49
CA VAL A 129 -13.67 -0.49 -17.08
C VAL A 129 -13.20 -1.94 -17.03
N LYS A 130 -14.15 -2.86 -16.90
CA LYS A 130 -13.96 -4.31 -17.02
C LYS A 130 -15.09 -4.87 -17.89
N PRO A 131 -14.94 -4.88 -19.22
CA PRO A 131 -15.98 -5.39 -20.11
C PRO A 131 -16.20 -6.89 -19.90
N ASN A 132 -17.45 -7.31 -19.75
CA ASN A 132 -17.83 -8.73 -19.82
C ASN A 132 -17.99 -9.19 -21.28
N ALA A 133 -18.30 -8.25 -22.19
CA ALA A 133 -18.28 -8.44 -23.63
C ALA A 133 -17.79 -7.18 -24.35
N ILE A 134 -17.20 -7.34 -25.53
CA ILE A 134 -16.92 -6.23 -26.45
C ILE A 134 -17.99 -6.24 -27.54
N SER A 135 -19.01 -5.39 -27.41
CA SER A 135 -20.02 -5.22 -28.46
C SER A 135 -19.46 -4.42 -29.65
N SER A 136 -20.24 -4.33 -30.74
CA SER A 136 -19.97 -3.39 -31.82
C SER A 136 -20.33 -1.94 -31.46
N SER A 137 -21.13 -1.74 -30.40
CA SER A 137 -21.72 -0.46 -30.00
C SER A 137 -22.11 -0.50 -28.51
N ALA A 138 -21.53 0.35 -27.68
CA ALA A 138 -21.84 0.52 -26.24
C ALA A 138 -21.28 1.86 -25.74
N SER A 139 -21.70 2.32 -24.56
CA SER A 139 -21.27 3.62 -24.02
C SER A 139 -21.00 3.55 -22.51
N PHE A 140 -19.79 3.94 -22.10
CA PHE A 140 -19.41 3.98 -20.68
C PHE A 140 -19.97 5.23 -19.99
N ILE A 141 -19.92 6.37 -20.68
CA ILE A 141 -20.58 7.61 -20.25
C ILE A 141 -21.02 8.45 -21.46
N THR A 142 -22.17 9.10 -21.30
CA THR A 142 -22.80 9.98 -22.27
C THR A 142 -23.30 11.25 -21.59
N GLY A 143 -23.20 12.38 -22.29
CA GLY A 143 -24.02 13.57 -22.06
C GLY A 143 -24.87 13.82 -23.30
N SER A 144 -26.20 13.84 -23.16
CA SER A 144 -27.16 13.85 -24.27
C SER A 144 -28.30 14.84 -24.04
N SER A 145 -28.73 15.49 -25.12
CA SER A 145 -29.99 16.23 -25.22
C SER A 145 -31.16 15.38 -24.72
N LEU A 146 -31.94 15.91 -23.77
CA LEU A 146 -33.20 15.29 -23.36
C LEU A 146 -34.40 15.73 -24.22
N ALA A 147 -34.22 16.74 -25.08
CA ALA A 147 -35.27 17.28 -25.94
C ALA A 147 -35.52 16.42 -27.19
N ASP A 148 -34.46 15.84 -27.76
CA ASP A 148 -34.54 15.09 -29.02
C ASP A 148 -33.80 13.73 -29.03
N GLY A 149 -32.85 13.51 -28.11
CA GLY A 149 -32.02 12.30 -28.07
C GLY A 149 -31.07 12.14 -29.27
N ASN A 150 -30.87 13.16 -30.11
CA ASN A 150 -29.95 13.11 -31.26
C ASN A 150 -28.62 13.80 -31.01
N ASP A 151 -28.60 14.84 -30.16
CA ASP A 151 -27.39 15.57 -29.82
C ASP A 151 -26.73 14.98 -28.56
N TYR A 152 -25.47 14.56 -28.68
CA TYR A 152 -24.74 13.92 -27.57
C TYR A 152 -23.21 13.93 -27.75
N VAL A 153 -22.50 13.78 -26.62
CA VAL A 153 -21.08 13.45 -26.53
C VAL A 153 -20.96 12.16 -25.72
N THR A 154 -20.21 11.19 -26.23
CA THR A 154 -20.09 9.85 -25.60
C THR A 154 -18.72 9.23 -25.79
N ILE A 155 -18.34 8.32 -24.89
CA ILE A 155 -17.20 7.41 -25.04
C ILE A 155 -17.60 5.98 -24.65
N GLY A 156 -17.14 5.00 -25.42
CA GLY A 156 -17.47 3.59 -25.24
C GLY A 156 -16.89 2.72 -26.36
N PHE A 157 -17.70 1.79 -26.88
CA PHE A 157 -17.36 0.99 -28.05
C PHE A 157 -18.05 1.49 -29.30
N ILE A 158 -17.27 1.66 -30.38
CA ILE A 158 -17.78 1.79 -31.75
C ILE A 158 -16.92 0.88 -32.63
N SER A 159 -17.55 -0.02 -33.39
CA SER A 159 -16.88 -1.07 -34.17
C SER A 159 -15.87 -1.87 -33.32
N SER A 160 -16.25 -2.15 -32.07
CA SER A 160 -15.47 -2.91 -31.07
C SER A 160 -14.10 -2.33 -30.69
N LYS A 161 -13.83 -1.05 -30.99
CA LYS A 161 -12.69 -0.27 -30.48
C LYS A 161 -13.14 0.72 -29.41
N VAL A 162 -12.24 1.14 -28.52
CA VAL A 162 -12.50 2.30 -27.64
C VAL A 162 -12.61 3.55 -28.50
N SER A 163 -13.76 4.20 -28.46
CA SER A 163 -14.12 5.27 -29.38
C SER A 163 -14.88 6.38 -28.69
N GLY A 164 -14.65 7.62 -29.12
CA GLY A 164 -15.37 8.81 -28.69
C GLY A 164 -16.02 9.50 -29.88
N LEU A 165 -17.23 10.01 -29.66
CA LEU A 165 -18.07 10.60 -30.70
C LEU A 165 -18.76 11.85 -30.15
N SER A 166 -18.92 12.86 -31.01
CA SER A 166 -19.86 13.94 -30.79
C SER A 166 -20.82 14.10 -31.96
N ARG A 167 -22.10 14.33 -31.64
CA ARG A 167 -23.19 14.60 -32.57
C ARG A 167 -23.91 15.86 -32.12
N ILE A 168 -24.03 16.85 -33.01
CA ILE A 168 -24.68 18.16 -32.76
C ILE A 168 -25.49 18.58 -33.98
N GLY A 169 -26.70 19.12 -33.78
CA GLY A 169 -27.68 19.34 -34.85
C GLY A 169 -28.05 18.06 -35.59
N GLY A 170 -28.07 16.92 -34.90
CA GLY A 170 -28.32 15.60 -35.48
C GLY A 170 -27.21 15.06 -36.39
N VAL A 171 -26.05 15.73 -36.51
CA VAL A 171 -24.93 15.35 -37.40
C VAL A 171 -23.65 15.09 -36.60
N ASN A 172 -22.93 14.01 -36.91
CA ASN A 172 -21.65 13.68 -36.28
C ASN A 172 -20.62 14.78 -36.58
N LYS A 173 -20.00 15.35 -35.55
CA LYS A 173 -18.98 16.41 -35.66
C LYS A 173 -17.57 15.83 -35.64
N TYR A 174 -17.35 14.79 -34.84
CA TYR A 174 -16.22 13.89 -34.97
C TYR A 174 -16.59 12.48 -34.50
N THR A 175 -15.87 11.50 -35.02
CA THR A 175 -15.82 10.12 -34.51
C THR A 175 -14.37 9.68 -34.54
N PHE A 176 -13.80 9.31 -33.40
CA PHE A 176 -12.46 8.71 -33.33
C PHE A 176 -12.50 7.32 -32.72
N SER A 177 -11.56 6.47 -33.12
CA SER A 177 -11.29 5.16 -32.51
C SER A 177 -9.80 5.04 -32.17
N ALA A 178 -9.50 4.50 -30.99
CA ALA A 178 -8.14 4.15 -30.59
C ALA A 178 -7.67 2.91 -31.35
N ASP A 179 -6.46 2.96 -31.92
CA ASP A 179 -5.94 1.87 -32.76
C ASP A 179 -5.21 0.80 -31.93
N THR A 180 -6.00 -0.06 -31.29
CA THR A 180 -5.51 -0.93 -30.22
C THR A 180 -6.36 -2.18 -30.07
N THR A 181 -5.76 -3.27 -29.57
CA THR A 181 -6.41 -4.55 -29.25
C THR A 181 -7.09 -4.55 -27.88
N LEU A 182 -7.30 -3.37 -27.31
CA LEU A 182 -7.85 -3.13 -25.99
C LEU A 182 -9.24 -2.46 -26.11
N PRO A 183 -10.19 -2.80 -25.23
CA PRO A 183 -10.01 -3.57 -24.00
C PRO A 183 -10.25 -5.08 -24.17
N VAL A 184 -9.80 -5.82 -23.18
CA VAL A 184 -9.81 -7.28 -23.07
C VAL A 184 -10.92 -7.70 -22.11
N VAL A 185 -11.76 -8.63 -22.55
CA VAL A 185 -12.84 -9.19 -21.74
C VAL A 185 -12.34 -9.68 -20.38
N GLY A 186 -13.08 -9.37 -19.32
CA GLY A 186 -12.85 -9.82 -17.95
C GLY A 186 -11.72 -9.11 -17.19
N LYS A 187 -11.01 -8.14 -17.79
CA LYS A 187 -9.86 -7.46 -17.17
C LYS A 187 -10.15 -5.99 -16.87
N TRP A 188 -9.77 -5.54 -15.68
CA TRP A 188 -9.78 -4.12 -15.31
C TRP A 188 -8.76 -3.33 -16.11
N GLN A 189 -9.21 -2.26 -16.76
CA GLN A 189 -8.39 -1.37 -17.57
C GLN A 189 -8.79 0.09 -17.39
N HIS A 190 -7.79 0.95 -17.28
CA HIS A 190 -8.00 2.39 -17.11
C HIS A 190 -8.14 3.04 -18.48
N VAL A 191 -9.28 3.68 -18.74
CA VAL A 191 -9.58 4.40 -19.98
C VAL A 191 -9.71 5.88 -19.65
N VAL A 192 -8.92 6.71 -20.32
CA VAL A 192 -8.96 8.17 -20.18
C VAL A 192 -9.03 8.84 -21.55
N TRP A 193 -9.93 9.80 -21.70
CA TRP A 193 -9.98 10.71 -22.84
C TRP A 193 -9.80 12.15 -22.37
N THR A 194 -8.80 12.82 -22.93
CA THR A 194 -8.48 14.24 -22.68
C THR A 194 -8.76 15.08 -23.93
N LYS A 195 -9.29 16.29 -23.78
CA LYS A 195 -9.52 17.26 -24.86
C LYS A 195 -8.99 18.66 -24.51
N THR A 196 -8.31 19.31 -25.46
CA THR A 196 -7.96 20.74 -25.40
C THR A 196 -8.05 21.38 -26.79
N GLY A 197 -8.93 22.36 -26.98
CA GLY A 197 -9.26 22.91 -28.29
C GLY A 197 -9.70 21.80 -29.26
N THR A 198 -8.99 21.68 -30.38
CA THR A 198 -9.17 20.58 -31.37
C THR A 198 -8.33 19.33 -31.09
N THR A 199 -7.54 19.31 -30.02
CA THR A 199 -6.64 18.20 -29.66
C THR A 199 -7.36 17.17 -28.80
N HIS A 200 -7.36 15.91 -29.22
CA HIS A 200 -7.88 14.77 -28.46
C HIS A 200 -6.76 13.75 -28.24
N ALA A 201 -6.72 13.13 -27.08
CA ALA A 201 -5.89 11.95 -26.81
C ALA A 201 -6.67 10.94 -25.97
N VAL A 202 -6.41 9.65 -26.20
CA VAL A 202 -6.96 8.55 -25.40
C VAL A 202 -5.80 7.74 -24.82
N TYR A 203 -5.87 7.46 -23.53
CA TYR A 203 -4.94 6.61 -22.83
C TYR A 203 -5.65 5.34 -22.40
N ILE A 204 -5.02 4.18 -22.64
CA ILE A 204 -5.44 2.92 -22.03
C ILE A 204 -4.29 2.41 -21.17
N ASN A 205 -4.58 2.08 -19.91
CA ASN A 205 -3.58 1.67 -18.91
C ASN A 205 -2.39 2.65 -18.83
N GLY A 206 -2.71 3.95 -18.73
CA GLY A 206 -1.73 5.04 -18.70
C GLY A 206 -0.92 5.27 -19.98
N THR A 207 -1.17 4.51 -21.05
CA THR A 207 -0.41 4.56 -22.31
C THR A 207 -1.22 5.27 -23.39
N ASN A 208 -0.70 6.32 -24.01
CA ASN A 208 -1.39 7.06 -25.07
C ASN A 208 -1.60 6.15 -26.31
N GLN A 209 -2.74 6.31 -26.98
CA GLN A 209 -3.13 5.51 -28.15
C GLN A 209 -3.18 6.38 -29.41
N THR A 210 -2.80 5.82 -30.56
CA THR A 210 -3.05 6.44 -31.87
C THR A 210 -4.56 6.54 -32.11
N LEU A 211 -5.04 7.71 -32.56
CA LEU A 211 -6.45 7.95 -32.86
C LEU A 211 -6.68 8.05 -34.37
N THR A 212 -7.55 7.18 -34.89
CA THR A 212 -8.05 7.27 -36.27
C THR A 212 -9.42 7.94 -36.25
N PHE A 213 -9.58 9.03 -36.99
CA PHE A 213 -10.85 9.75 -37.12
C PHE A 213 -11.60 9.26 -38.36
N SER A 214 -12.80 8.70 -38.17
CA SER A 214 -13.72 8.29 -39.25
C SER A 214 -14.77 9.35 -39.57
N THR A 215 -14.84 10.41 -38.77
CA THR A 215 -15.56 11.66 -39.07
C THR A 215 -14.78 12.79 -38.44
N ASP A 216 -14.58 13.88 -39.16
CA ASP A 216 -13.76 15.01 -38.72
C ASP A 216 -14.26 16.32 -39.36
N VAL A 217 -15.30 16.91 -38.78
CA VAL A 217 -15.98 18.12 -39.27
C VAL A 217 -15.72 19.30 -38.34
N ASP A 218 -15.80 19.07 -37.02
CA ASP A 218 -15.39 20.06 -36.01
C ASP A 218 -15.00 19.37 -34.70
N ARG A 219 -13.72 19.47 -34.32
CA ARG A 219 -13.16 18.92 -33.07
C ARG A 219 -13.26 19.86 -31.87
N ASN A 220 -13.71 21.11 -32.03
CA ASN A 220 -13.86 22.03 -30.89
C ASN A 220 -15.01 21.62 -29.96
N ILE A 221 -15.96 20.85 -30.50
CA ILE A 221 -17.19 20.41 -29.85
C ILE A 221 -16.93 19.52 -28.62
N PHE A 222 -17.60 19.80 -27.51
CA PHE A 222 -17.65 18.93 -26.34
C PHE A 222 -18.99 19.11 -25.58
N PHE A 223 -19.06 18.77 -24.28
CA PHE A 223 -20.32 18.76 -23.53
C PHE A 223 -21.06 20.12 -23.52
N SER A 224 -20.33 21.25 -23.56
CA SER A 224 -20.95 22.58 -23.66
C SER A 224 -21.82 22.79 -24.89
N ASN A 225 -21.51 22.11 -26.00
CA ASN A 225 -22.24 22.27 -27.25
C ASN A 225 -23.57 21.50 -27.22
N VAL A 226 -23.63 20.36 -26.53
CA VAL A 226 -24.88 19.62 -26.26
C VAL A 226 -25.82 20.46 -25.39
N ALA A 227 -25.27 21.22 -24.43
CA ALA A 227 -26.05 22.15 -23.62
C ALA A 227 -26.55 23.35 -24.44
N ALA A 228 -25.73 23.88 -25.34
CA ALA A 228 -26.10 24.99 -26.21
C ALA A 228 -27.16 24.65 -27.26
N SER A 229 -27.20 23.41 -27.79
CA SER A 229 -28.19 23.03 -28.81
C SER A 229 -29.56 22.62 -28.24
N ALA A 230 -29.59 22.03 -27.03
CA ALA A 230 -30.81 21.46 -26.45
C ALA A 230 -31.39 22.21 -25.24
N GLY A 231 -30.60 23.07 -24.58
CA GLY A 231 -30.99 23.76 -23.34
C GLY A 231 -31.10 22.86 -22.10
N THR A 232 -31.53 21.60 -22.25
CA THR A 232 -31.60 20.59 -21.20
C THR A 232 -30.82 19.33 -21.60
N VAL A 233 -29.83 18.96 -20.78
CA VAL A 233 -28.93 17.82 -21.00
C VAL A 233 -29.09 16.85 -19.83
N GLY A 234 -29.12 15.55 -20.14
CA GLY A 234 -29.01 14.48 -19.17
C GLY A 234 -27.68 13.76 -19.34
N TYR A 235 -27.16 13.22 -18.25
CA TYR A 235 -25.94 12.42 -18.24
C TYR A 235 -26.28 11.00 -17.83
N THR A 236 -25.68 10.02 -18.51
CA THR A 236 -25.87 8.59 -18.25
C THR A 236 -24.54 7.86 -18.26
N ILE A 237 -24.32 7.01 -17.27
CA ILE A 237 -23.17 6.12 -17.13
C ILE A 237 -23.68 4.70 -17.41
N GLY A 238 -22.94 3.92 -18.20
CA GLY A 238 -23.35 2.60 -18.69
C GLY A 238 -24.29 2.61 -19.90
N GLN A 239 -24.75 3.77 -20.36
CA GLN A 239 -25.70 3.89 -21.47
C GLN A 239 -25.42 5.13 -22.36
N LEU A 240 -25.70 5.03 -23.66
CA LEU A 240 -26.09 6.17 -24.51
C LEU A 240 -27.61 6.19 -24.62
N ARG A 241 -28.22 7.13 -23.90
CA ARG A 241 -29.66 7.35 -23.87
C ARG A 241 -30.10 8.13 -25.10
N ARG A 242 -31.00 7.55 -25.89
CA ARG A 242 -31.63 8.14 -27.07
C ARG A 242 -33.14 7.88 -27.02
N ASN A 243 -33.88 8.35 -28.00
CA ASN A 243 -35.30 8.02 -28.16
C ASN A 243 -35.59 6.51 -28.32
N THR A 244 -34.60 5.72 -28.74
CA THR A 244 -34.57 4.25 -28.58
C THR A 244 -33.32 3.81 -27.81
N ASN A 245 -33.52 3.10 -26.70
CA ASN A 245 -32.43 2.61 -25.84
C ASN A 245 -31.76 1.38 -26.48
N ALA A 246 -30.57 1.56 -27.06
CA ALA A 246 -29.90 0.50 -27.84
C ALA A 246 -28.37 0.41 -27.62
N ASN A 247 -27.85 1.08 -26.58
CA ASN A 247 -26.40 1.33 -26.42
C ASN A 247 -25.94 1.15 -24.96
N TYR A 248 -26.32 0.04 -24.33
CA TYR A 248 -25.88 -0.31 -22.98
C TYR A 248 -24.47 -0.91 -22.97
N PHE A 249 -23.78 -0.81 -21.83
CA PHE A 249 -22.50 -1.45 -21.57
C PHE A 249 -22.71 -2.75 -20.80
N ASN A 250 -22.07 -3.85 -21.22
CA ASN A 250 -22.02 -5.10 -20.47
C ASN A 250 -20.62 -5.26 -19.86
N GLY A 251 -20.50 -4.98 -18.57
CA GLY A 251 -19.22 -4.87 -17.88
C GLY A 251 -19.28 -3.96 -16.65
N SER A 252 -18.17 -3.90 -15.93
CA SER A 252 -18.07 -3.13 -14.69
C SER A 252 -17.36 -1.78 -14.90
N ILE A 253 -17.76 -0.75 -14.17
CA ILE A 253 -17.13 0.58 -14.15
C ILE A 253 -16.80 0.95 -12.69
N ASP A 254 -15.63 1.57 -12.50
CA ASP A 254 -15.05 1.97 -11.22
C ASP A 254 -14.33 3.33 -11.40
N ASP A 255 -14.27 4.12 -10.33
CA ASP A 255 -13.36 5.27 -10.19
C ASP A 255 -13.51 6.38 -11.25
N LEU A 256 -14.74 6.54 -11.76
CA LEU A 256 -15.12 7.46 -12.82
C LEU A 256 -14.99 8.92 -12.37
N ARG A 257 -14.14 9.68 -13.04
CA ARG A 257 -13.81 11.09 -12.77
C ARG A 257 -13.93 11.94 -14.02
N ILE A 258 -14.50 13.13 -13.87
CA ILE A 258 -14.61 14.16 -14.91
C ILE A 258 -13.90 15.43 -14.43
N TYR A 259 -13.02 15.97 -15.27
CA TYR A 259 -12.28 17.21 -15.02
C TYR A 259 -12.61 18.27 -16.08
N SER A 260 -12.67 19.53 -15.67
CA SER A 260 -12.88 20.72 -16.52
C SER A 260 -11.60 21.22 -17.21
N ARG A 261 -10.63 20.33 -17.40
CA ARG A 261 -9.36 20.56 -18.08
C ARG A 261 -8.85 19.24 -18.67
N ALA A 262 -7.99 19.29 -19.67
CA ALA A 262 -7.15 18.14 -19.98
C ALA A 262 -6.19 17.85 -18.82
N LEU A 263 -5.98 16.57 -18.54
CA LEU A 263 -4.87 16.08 -17.73
C LEU A 263 -3.65 15.83 -18.64
N SER A 264 -2.47 16.17 -18.15
CA SER A 264 -1.22 15.80 -18.80
C SER A 264 -0.99 14.28 -18.77
N ALA A 265 -0.16 13.75 -19.67
CA ALA A 265 0.20 12.33 -19.68
C ALA A 265 0.79 11.86 -18.33
N ALA A 266 1.49 12.75 -17.60
CA ALA A 266 2.01 12.47 -16.27
C ALA A 266 0.89 12.31 -15.22
N GLU A 267 -0.15 13.14 -15.28
CA GLU A 267 -1.33 13.07 -14.42
C GLU A 267 -2.22 11.88 -14.76
N VAL A 268 -2.39 11.56 -16.05
CA VAL A 268 -3.09 10.35 -16.49
C VAL A 268 -2.37 9.09 -16.02
N ALA A 269 -1.04 9.06 -16.12
CA ALA A 269 -0.25 7.98 -15.55
C ALA A 269 -0.26 7.99 -14.00
N ALA A 270 -0.51 9.12 -13.34
CA ALA A 270 -0.73 9.15 -11.88
C ALA A 270 -2.10 8.56 -11.51
N LEU A 271 -3.16 8.83 -12.27
CA LEU A 271 -4.47 8.17 -12.12
C LEU A 271 -4.38 6.66 -12.37
N TYR A 272 -3.74 6.22 -13.46
CA TYR A 272 -3.58 4.79 -13.78
C TYR A 272 -2.90 4.00 -12.65
N ARG A 273 -1.94 4.63 -11.97
CA ARG A 273 -1.20 4.03 -10.85
C ARG A 273 -1.76 4.43 -9.49
N SER A 274 -2.87 5.17 -9.43
CA SER A 274 -3.53 5.45 -8.15
C SER A 274 -4.13 4.17 -7.59
N GLY A 275 -4.19 4.05 -6.26
CA GLY A 275 -4.52 2.79 -5.58
C GLY A 275 -3.46 1.68 -5.68
N GLU A 276 -2.44 1.81 -6.54
CA GLU A 276 -1.27 0.94 -6.49
C GLU A 276 -0.41 1.28 -5.25
N ALA A 277 0.01 0.23 -4.54
CA ALA A 277 1.00 0.35 -3.48
C ALA A 277 2.29 0.99 -4.04
N ARG A 278 2.85 1.98 -3.32
CA ARG A 278 4.22 2.42 -3.61
C ARG A 278 5.17 1.29 -3.21
N VAL A 279 5.51 0.44 -4.17
CA VAL A 279 6.65 -0.48 -4.05
C VAL A 279 7.88 0.36 -3.68
N ASN A 280 8.75 -0.20 -2.85
CA ASN A 280 9.85 0.55 -2.25
C ASN A 280 10.69 1.24 -3.32
N ALA A 281 10.71 2.57 -3.34
CA ALA A 281 11.70 3.29 -4.13
C ALA A 281 13.11 3.01 -3.55
N PRO A 282 14.13 2.73 -4.38
CA PRO A 282 15.50 2.52 -3.92
C PRO A 282 16.00 3.74 -3.12
N THR A 283 16.52 3.51 -1.92
CA THR A 283 16.93 4.58 -0.99
C THR A 283 18.44 4.77 -0.97
N SER A 284 18.88 5.99 -1.26
CA SER A 284 20.26 6.45 -1.10
C SER A 284 20.64 6.65 0.38
N ASN A 285 20.82 5.54 1.10
CA ASN A 285 21.55 5.55 2.37
C ASN A 285 23.05 5.77 2.06
N PRO A 286 23.71 6.84 2.55
CA PRO A 286 25.11 7.14 2.22
C PRO A 286 26.10 6.01 2.55
N ALA A 287 25.83 5.21 3.58
CA ALA A 287 26.63 4.02 3.89
C ALA A 287 26.53 2.97 2.75
N LEU A 288 25.34 2.79 2.18
CA LEU A 288 25.06 1.83 1.10
C LEU A 288 25.33 2.40 -0.32
N THR A 289 25.92 3.59 -0.44
CA THR A 289 26.47 4.11 -1.70
C THR A 289 28.00 4.16 -1.71
N ASN A 290 28.66 4.11 -0.54
CA ASN A 290 30.12 4.05 -0.46
C ASN A 290 30.66 2.73 -1.05
N GLY A 291 31.61 2.82 -1.97
CA GLY A 291 32.22 1.68 -2.66
C GLY A 291 31.28 0.96 -3.63
N LEU A 292 30.17 1.57 -4.06
CA LEU A 292 29.24 0.98 -5.02
C LEU A 292 29.82 1.06 -6.44
N VAL A 293 29.94 -0.08 -7.13
CA VAL A 293 30.52 -0.17 -8.49
C VAL A 293 29.52 -0.62 -9.58
N GLY A 294 28.34 -1.07 -9.19
CA GLY A 294 27.23 -1.33 -10.10
C GLY A 294 25.92 -1.42 -9.34
N TRP A 295 24.87 -0.80 -9.85
CA TRP A 295 23.53 -0.85 -9.28
C TRP A 295 22.47 -0.86 -10.38
N TRP A 296 21.87 -2.03 -10.59
CA TRP A 296 20.79 -2.26 -11.53
C TRP A 296 19.52 -2.55 -10.72
N THR A 297 18.72 -1.50 -10.51
CA THR A 297 17.42 -1.55 -9.83
C THR A 297 16.44 -2.54 -10.48
N LEU A 298 16.54 -2.68 -11.81
CA LEU A 298 15.57 -3.37 -12.67
C LEU A 298 14.19 -2.68 -12.76
N ASP A 299 14.12 -1.45 -12.27
CA ASP A 299 12.98 -0.54 -12.35
C ASP A 299 12.67 -0.14 -13.80
N GLY A 300 11.40 -0.10 -14.20
CA GLY A 300 10.96 0.38 -15.52
C GLY A 300 11.16 1.88 -15.77
N LYS A 301 11.74 2.63 -14.82
CA LYS A 301 12.26 3.99 -15.01
C LYS A 301 13.75 4.01 -15.38
N ASP A 302 14.48 2.95 -15.07
CA ASP A 302 15.91 2.75 -15.34
C ASP A 302 16.12 1.70 -16.45
N ILE A 303 15.07 1.40 -17.23
CA ILE A 303 15.09 0.47 -18.36
C ILE A 303 14.58 1.15 -19.64
N SER A 304 15.33 0.99 -20.72
CA SER A 304 15.02 1.44 -22.08
C SER A 304 15.37 0.33 -23.09
N ASP A 305 16.32 0.59 -23.99
CA ASP A 305 17.14 -0.39 -24.70
C ASP A 305 18.15 -1.11 -23.77
N LYS A 306 18.47 -0.49 -22.62
CA LYS A 306 19.42 -0.97 -21.62
C LYS A 306 18.78 -1.07 -20.25
N VAL A 307 19.47 -1.74 -19.34
CA VAL A 307 19.30 -1.60 -17.88
C VAL A 307 20.37 -0.63 -17.41
N TYR A 308 19.97 0.56 -16.96
CA TYR A 308 20.92 1.57 -16.53
C TYR A 308 21.58 1.20 -15.20
N ASP A 309 22.88 1.47 -15.11
CA ASP A 309 23.63 1.44 -13.85
C ASP A 309 23.49 2.79 -13.13
N ILE A 310 22.77 2.79 -12.01
CA ILE A 310 22.54 4.00 -11.21
C ILE A 310 23.58 4.19 -10.09
N SER A 311 24.67 3.40 -10.06
CA SER A 311 25.80 3.63 -9.14
C SER A 311 26.62 4.87 -9.49
N GLY A 312 26.55 5.31 -10.76
CA GLY A 312 27.37 6.39 -11.30
C GLY A 312 28.61 5.92 -12.07
N GLN A 313 28.95 4.63 -12.06
CA GLN A 313 30.09 4.09 -12.83
C GLN A 313 29.78 3.91 -14.33
N GLY A 314 28.51 3.83 -14.72
CA GLY A 314 28.08 3.70 -16.12
C GLY A 314 28.16 2.26 -16.66
N ASN A 315 28.19 1.26 -15.77
CA ASN A 315 28.29 -0.16 -16.07
C ASN A 315 26.96 -0.75 -16.57
N ASN A 316 26.41 -0.16 -17.63
CA ASN A 316 25.05 -0.42 -18.12
C ASN A 316 24.88 -1.84 -18.69
N GLY A 317 23.77 -2.50 -18.34
CA GLY A 317 23.40 -3.82 -18.82
C GLY A 317 22.58 -3.78 -20.11
N TYR A 318 22.70 -4.83 -20.92
CA TYR A 318 21.92 -5.05 -22.14
C TYR A 318 21.00 -6.26 -21.97
N ILE A 319 19.75 -6.14 -22.41
CA ILE A 319 18.71 -7.16 -22.17
C ILE A 319 18.71 -8.19 -23.31
N TYR A 320 18.88 -9.48 -22.99
CA TYR A 320 18.82 -10.59 -23.95
C TYR A 320 17.71 -11.57 -23.53
N GLY A 321 16.81 -11.92 -24.46
CA GLY A 321 15.75 -12.93 -24.30
C GLY A 321 14.68 -12.65 -23.22
N VAL A 322 14.89 -11.67 -22.34
CA VAL A 322 13.94 -11.16 -21.36
C VAL A 322 13.02 -10.14 -22.05
N ALA A 323 11.71 -10.29 -21.88
CA ALA A 323 10.74 -9.48 -22.61
C ALA A 323 10.52 -8.12 -21.91
N THR A 324 10.92 -7.03 -22.55
CA THR A 324 10.76 -5.65 -22.04
C THR A 324 9.29 -5.27 -21.85
N THR A 325 8.38 -5.78 -22.67
CA THR A 325 6.92 -5.62 -22.48
C THR A 325 6.35 -6.44 -21.31
N SER A 326 7.12 -7.37 -20.74
CA SER A 326 6.81 -8.08 -19.50
C SER A 326 7.49 -7.48 -18.27
N ALA A 327 8.36 -6.48 -18.42
CA ALA A 327 9.15 -5.84 -17.37
C ALA A 327 8.34 -4.84 -16.51
N LYS A 328 7.13 -5.23 -16.08
CA LYS A 328 6.27 -4.46 -15.17
C LYS A 328 5.65 -5.34 -14.07
N ILE A 329 6.36 -6.38 -13.64
CA ILE A 329 6.00 -7.14 -12.44
C ILE A 329 6.48 -6.39 -11.21
N ILE A 330 5.65 -6.38 -10.15
CA ILE A 330 5.98 -5.76 -8.86
C ILE A 330 7.23 -6.42 -8.28
N GLY A 331 8.26 -5.60 -8.06
CA GLY A 331 9.49 -6.02 -7.39
C GLY A 331 9.29 -6.15 -5.88
N LYS A 332 10.38 -6.47 -5.21
CA LYS A 332 10.56 -6.26 -3.77
C LYS A 332 10.94 -4.79 -3.49
N ILE A 333 11.69 -4.20 -4.42
CA ILE A 333 11.99 -2.79 -4.58
C ILE A 333 11.52 -2.43 -6.00
N GLY A 334 10.78 -1.32 -6.18
CA GLY A 334 10.34 -0.89 -7.51
C GLY A 334 9.66 -1.95 -8.40
N GLN A 335 10.35 -2.39 -9.46
CA GLN A 335 9.90 -3.38 -10.43
C GLN A 335 10.98 -4.43 -10.72
N ALA A 336 10.56 -5.65 -11.04
CA ALA A 336 11.47 -6.77 -11.30
C ALA A 336 11.48 -7.22 -12.77
N LEU A 337 12.62 -7.73 -13.23
CA LEU A 337 12.70 -8.46 -14.50
C LEU A 337 12.29 -9.93 -14.34
N THR A 338 11.57 -10.45 -15.33
CA THR A 338 11.15 -11.86 -15.40
C THR A 338 12.10 -12.66 -16.29
N PHE A 339 12.80 -13.59 -15.68
CA PHE A 339 13.69 -14.52 -16.35
C PHE A 339 12.98 -15.87 -16.56
N LYS A 340 13.09 -16.41 -17.77
CA LYS A 340 12.34 -17.58 -18.26
C LYS A 340 13.12 -18.90 -18.12
N GLY A 341 14.40 -18.85 -17.71
CA GLY A 341 15.25 -20.04 -17.59
C GLY A 341 15.57 -20.76 -18.90
N VAL A 342 15.56 -20.05 -20.03
CA VAL A 342 15.94 -20.56 -21.35
C VAL A 342 17.26 -19.95 -21.80
N THR A 343 18.03 -20.65 -22.64
CA THR A 343 19.32 -20.14 -23.16
C THR A 343 19.14 -18.78 -23.83
N GLY A 344 20.03 -17.83 -23.53
CA GLY A 344 19.95 -16.46 -24.06
C GLY A 344 18.98 -15.53 -23.32
N ASN A 345 18.45 -15.93 -22.16
CA ASN A 345 17.61 -15.10 -21.30
C ASN A 345 18.41 -14.58 -20.08
N TYR A 346 18.96 -13.38 -20.19
CA TYR A 346 19.81 -12.75 -19.17
C TYR A 346 19.93 -11.22 -19.36
N VAL A 347 20.52 -10.52 -18.39
CA VAL A 347 21.07 -9.17 -18.59
C VAL A 347 22.59 -9.27 -18.67
N ARG A 348 23.20 -8.67 -19.71
CA ARG A 348 24.65 -8.65 -19.94
C ARG A 348 25.22 -7.27 -19.75
N VAL A 349 26.00 -7.07 -18.70
CA VAL A 349 26.87 -5.90 -18.55
C VAL A 349 28.13 -6.19 -19.35
N THR A 350 28.42 -5.37 -20.36
CA THR A 350 29.67 -5.49 -21.11
C THR A 350 30.84 -5.22 -20.16
N ASP A 351 31.91 -5.97 -20.32
CA ASP A 351 33.09 -5.85 -19.48
C ASP A 351 33.64 -4.40 -19.44
N PRO A 352 33.73 -3.73 -18.26
CA PRO A 352 34.12 -2.33 -18.20
C PRO A 352 35.61 -2.10 -18.43
N SER A 353 35.96 -1.24 -19.38
CA SER A 353 37.36 -0.82 -19.62
C SER A 353 38.02 -0.06 -18.45
N SER A 354 37.25 0.24 -17.40
CA SER A 354 37.71 0.78 -16.12
C SER A 354 38.16 -0.29 -15.12
N GLY A 355 37.94 -1.59 -15.40
CA GLY A 355 38.16 -2.68 -14.45
C GLY A 355 37.17 -2.68 -13.27
N ALA A 356 36.07 -1.93 -13.33
CA ALA A 356 35.17 -1.71 -12.19
C ALA A 356 34.44 -2.97 -11.68
N LEU A 357 34.48 -4.08 -12.41
CA LEU A 357 33.95 -5.39 -12.01
C LEU A 357 35.04 -6.46 -11.89
N ASP A 358 36.31 -6.08 -12.05
CA ASP A 358 37.48 -6.91 -11.82
C ASP A 358 37.96 -6.71 -10.38
N PHE A 359 38.35 -7.82 -9.73
CA PHE A 359 38.71 -7.81 -8.31
C PHE A 359 40.10 -8.44 -8.12
N PRO A 360 41.15 -7.62 -7.99
CA PRO A 360 42.50 -8.05 -7.60
C PRO A 360 42.51 -8.94 -6.35
N ALA A 361 43.64 -9.62 -6.15
CA ALA A 361 43.77 -10.72 -5.20
C ALA A 361 43.43 -10.34 -3.75
N ASP A 362 43.76 -9.11 -3.36
CA ASP A 362 43.53 -8.49 -2.06
C ASP A 362 42.28 -7.57 -2.01
N GLN A 363 41.64 -7.27 -3.14
CA GLN A 363 40.50 -6.35 -3.20
C GLN A 363 39.22 -7.01 -2.66
N ASN A 364 38.80 -6.54 -1.49
CA ASN A 364 37.51 -6.88 -0.89
C ASN A 364 36.34 -6.48 -1.80
N PHE A 365 35.29 -7.30 -1.87
CA PHE A 365 34.10 -6.99 -2.68
C PHE A 365 32.83 -7.65 -2.14
N THR A 366 31.67 -7.18 -2.60
CA THR A 366 30.35 -7.74 -2.25
C THR A 366 29.44 -7.72 -3.45
N TYR A 367 28.64 -8.76 -3.66
CA TYR A 367 27.52 -8.74 -4.59
C TYR A 367 26.21 -9.14 -3.90
N THR A 368 25.11 -8.59 -4.38
CA THR A 368 23.79 -8.67 -3.72
C THR A 368 22.63 -8.54 -4.70
N MET A 369 21.49 -9.14 -4.38
CA MET A 369 20.24 -9.00 -5.12
C MET A 369 19.02 -9.44 -4.30
N TRP A 370 17.83 -9.10 -4.78
CA TRP A 370 16.61 -9.83 -4.47
C TRP A 370 16.27 -10.82 -5.59
N PHE A 371 15.77 -12.00 -5.23
CA PHE A 371 15.26 -12.97 -6.21
C PHE A 371 13.98 -13.66 -5.71
N LYS A 372 13.19 -14.19 -6.65
CA LYS A 372 11.97 -14.96 -6.38
C LYS A 372 11.85 -16.14 -7.35
N ARG A 373 11.66 -17.35 -6.83
CA ARG A 373 11.64 -18.58 -7.64
C ARG A 373 10.76 -19.68 -7.04
N ALA A 374 10.08 -20.44 -7.89
CA ALA A 374 9.38 -21.67 -7.53
C ALA A 374 10.30 -22.90 -7.63
N SER A 375 9.91 -24.02 -7.03
CA SER A 375 10.76 -25.22 -6.92
C SER A 375 11.27 -25.77 -8.26
N GLY A 376 12.51 -26.26 -8.26
CA GLY A 376 13.17 -26.84 -9.43
C GLY A 376 14.44 -27.61 -9.06
N THR A 377 14.93 -28.43 -9.98
CA THR A 377 16.04 -29.38 -9.77
C THR A 377 17.31 -29.06 -10.56
N ALA A 378 17.20 -28.28 -11.64
CA ALA A 378 18.34 -27.89 -12.45
C ALA A 378 19.21 -26.84 -11.73
N SER A 379 20.54 -26.99 -11.84
CA SER A 379 21.49 -25.97 -11.40
C SER A 379 21.37 -24.71 -12.26
N VAL A 380 21.21 -23.55 -11.62
CA VAL A 380 21.03 -22.25 -12.32
C VAL A 380 21.84 -21.14 -11.68
N PHE A 381 22.19 -20.14 -12.48
CA PHE A 381 23.05 -19.03 -12.10
C PHE A 381 22.25 -17.76 -11.86
N LEU A 382 22.41 -17.16 -10.68
CA LEU A 382 21.86 -15.85 -10.36
C LEU A 382 22.76 -14.73 -10.91
N LEU A 383 24.09 -14.89 -10.81
CA LEU A 383 25.07 -14.02 -11.50
C LEU A 383 26.42 -14.73 -11.75
N SER A 384 27.23 -14.19 -12.67
CA SER A 384 28.63 -14.60 -12.89
C SER A 384 29.46 -13.57 -13.66
N LYS A 385 30.78 -13.56 -13.41
CA LYS A 385 31.84 -13.06 -14.30
C LYS A 385 33.04 -14.03 -14.21
N GLY A 386 33.67 -14.35 -15.33
CA GLY A 386 34.61 -15.46 -15.49
C GLY A 386 33.93 -16.79 -15.86
N SER A 387 34.68 -17.76 -16.36
CA SER A 387 34.12 -19.05 -16.80
C SER A 387 33.97 -20.06 -15.66
N THR A 388 33.00 -20.96 -15.78
CA THR A 388 32.65 -21.94 -14.74
C THR A 388 33.38 -23.27 -15.01
N GLY A 389 34.62 -23.40 -14.53
CA GLY A 389 35.43 -24.60 -14.72
C GLY A 389 36.89 -24.39 -14.34
N THR A 390 37.74 -25.37 -14.61
CA THR A 390 39.18 -25.35 -14.27
C THR A 390 40.03 -24.47 -15.19
N ALA A 391 39.44 -23.57 -15.97
CA ALA A 391 40.08 -22.88 -17.09
C ALA A 391 40.36 -21.38 -16.86
N ASP A 392 39.50 -20.67 -16.13
CA ASP A 392 39.53 -19.20 -16.01
C ASP A 392 39.43 -18.74 -14.55
N THR A 393 39.73 -17.46 -14.32
CA THR A 393 39.48 -16.74 -13.05
C THR A 393 38.07 -16.13 -13.03
N GLY A 394 37.46 -16.01 -11.85
CA GLY A 394 36.16 -15.33 -11.72
C GLY A 394 35.40 -15.56 -10.42
N TYR A 395 34.17 -15.05 -10.39
CA TYR A 395 33.22 -15.20 -9.30
C TYR A 395 31.82 -15.51 -9.84
N SER A 396 31.09 -16.39 -9.15
CA SER A 396 29.70 -16.71 -9.52
C SER A 396 28.82 -17.03 -8.32
N PHE A 397 27.51 -17.00 -8.55
CA PHE A 397 26.53 -17.33 -7.54
C PHE A 397 25.41 -18.22 -8.11
N VAL A 398 25.22 -19.39 -7.50
CA VAL A 398 24.55 -20.55 -8.13
C VAL A 398 23.55 -21.20 -7.17
N LEU A 399 22.39 -21.59 -7.67
CA LEU A 399 21.50 -22.56 -7.01
C LEU A 399 21.88 -23.96 -7.52
N SER A 400 22.82 -24.62 -6.85
CA SER A 400 23.27 -25.97 -7.21
C SER A 400 22.20 -27.03 -6.90
N GLY A 401 21.96 -27.97 -7.82
CA GLY A 401 20.86 -28.94 -7.74
C GLY A 401 19.49 -28.28 -7.62
N GLY A 402 19.37 -27.03 -8.11
CA GLY A 402 18.19 -26.18 -8.01
C GLY A 402 17.86 -25.62 -6.62
N LYS A 403 18.57 -26.03 -5.55
CA LYS A 403 18.17 -25.76 -4.15
C LYS A 403 19.28 -25.32 -3.19
N THR A 404 20.54 -25.68 -3.45
CA THR A 404 21.66 -25.35 -2.57
C THR A 404 22.29 -24.05 -3.03
N LEU A 405 22.22 -23.00 -2.22
CA LEU A 405 22.97 -21.77 -2.46
C LEU A 405 24.47 -22.06 -2.45
N LEU A 406 25.18 -21.59 -3.48
CA LEU A 406 26.62 -21.76 -3.66
C LEU A 406 27.24 -20.42 -4.10
N GLY A 407 28.09 -19.86 -3.26
CA GLY A 407 29.04 -18.81 -3.63
C GLY A 407 30.36 -19.43 -4.05
N GLU A 408 30.91 -18.95 -5.17
CA GLU A 408 32.14 -19.47 -5.74
C GLU A 408 33.10 -18.34 -6.14
N LEU A 409 34.36 -18.48 -5.74
CA LEU A 409 35.52 -17.87 -6.38
C LEU A 409 36.29 -18.98 -7.10
N SER A 410 36.70 -18.74 -8.35
CA SER A 410 37.38 -19.73 -9.19
C SER A 410 38.67 -19.16 -9.81
N LYS A 411 39.63 -20.07 -10.05
CA LYS A 411 40.86 -19.85 -10.81
C LYS A 411 41.22 -21.15 -11.58
N PRO A 412 42.16 -21.11 -12.54
CA PRO A 412 42.60 -22.32 -13.22
C PRO A 412 42.98 -23.44 -12.24
N GLY A 413 42.36 -24.61 -12.41
CA GLY A 413 42.55 -25.80 -11.56
C GLY A 413 41.89 -25.82 -10.17
N GLU A 414 41.38 -24.72 -9.60
CA GLU A 414 40.97 -24.69 -8.19
C GLU A 414 39.85 -23.67 -7.89
N ALA A 415 38.87 -24.00 -7.03
CA ALA A 415 37.76 -23.13 -6.68
C ALA A 415 37.47 -23.09 -5.16
N ALA A 416 37.39 -21.89 -4.59
CA ALA A 416 36.90 -21.66 -3.23
C ALA A 416 35.37 -21.55 -3.24
N ARG A 417 34.72 -22.57 -2.66
CA ARG A 417 33.26 -22.73 -2.61
C ARG A 417 32.73 -22.61 -1.19
N LEU A 418 31.59 -21.96 -1.03
CA LEU A 418 30.82 -21.88 0.21
C LEU A 418 29.34 -22.14 -0.08
N THR A 419 28.72 -23.06 0.65
CA THR A 419 27.32 -23.45 0.47
C THR A 419 26.47 -23.13 1.69
N VAL A 420 25.19 -22.84 1.47
CA VAL A 420 24.16 -22.87 2.52
C VAL A 420 23.39 -24.19 2.40
N ALA A 421 23.34 -24.97 3.48
CA ALA A 421 22.60 -26.22 3.53
C ALA A 421 21.19 -26.01 4.11
N GLY A 422 20.19 -26.71 3.58
CA GLY A 422 18.84 -26.77 4.17
C GLY A 422 17.93 -25.55 3.96
N SER A 423 18.40 -24.47 3.33
CA SER A 423 17.63 -23.24 3.12
C SER A 423 16.45 -23.40 2.16
N THR A 424 15.22 -23.11 2.62
CA THR A 424 14.01 -23.07 1.80
C THR A 424 13.93 -21.77 1.02
N ILE A 425 14.44 -21.77 -0.22
CA ILE A 425 14.58 -20.57 -1.08
C ILE A 425 13.90 -20.65 -2.46
N ASN A 426 13.17 -21.74 -2.70
CA ASN A 426 12.36 -21.91 -3.93
C ASN A 426 10.88 -22.12 -3.58
N ASP A 427 10.43 -21.43 -2.52
CA ASP A 427 9.07 -21.46 -1.97
C ASP A 427 8.11 -20.48 -2.69
N ASN A 428 8.59 -19.80 -3.74
CA ASN A 428 7.93 -18.70 -4.43
C ASN A 428 7.69 -17.44 -3.58
N ASN A 429 8.60 -17.13 -2.65
CA ASN A 429 8.73 -15.84 -1.97
C ASN A 429 9.96 -15.02 -2.46
N TRP A 430 10.04 -13.76 -2.02
CA TRP A 430 11.17 -12.86 -2.30
C TRP A 430 12.26 -13.01 -1.24
N HIS A 431 13.43 -13.50 -1.64
CA HIS A 431 14.61 -13.61 -0.78
C HIS A 431 15.67 -12.57 -1.13
N HIS A 432 16.31 -12.00 -0.11
CA HIS A 432 17.49 -11.14 -0.26
C HIS A 432 18.75 -11.96 -0.07
N LEU A 433 19.74 -11.73 -0.92
CA LEU A 433 20.99 -12.46 -0.85
C LEU A 433 22.18 -11.53 -0.97
N VAL A 434 23.16 -11.74 -0.09
CA VAL A 434 24.45 -11.04 -0.14
C VAL A 434 25.58 -12.06 0.01
N VAL A 435 26.64 -11.91 -0.79
CA VAL A 435 27.92 -12.55 -0.52
C VAL A 435 29.00 -11.48 -0.40
N ALA A 436 29.55 -11.35 0.80
CA ALA A 436 30.65 -10.43 1.10
C ALA A 436 31.96 -11.21 1.17
N HIS A 437 32.98 -10.72 0.44
CA HIS A 437 34.31 -11.31 0.35
C HIS A 437 35.31 -10.38 1.02
N ASN A 438 35.74 -10.73 2.23
CA ASN A 438 36.95 -10.18 2.82
C ASN A 438 38.14 -11.07 2.40
N ARG A 439 38.93 -10.63 1.41
CA ARG A 439 40.02 -11.40 0.80
C ARG A 439 41.14 -11.75 1.78
N THR A 440 41.34 -10.95 2.82
CA THR A 440 42.29 -11.22 3.92
C THR A 440 41.66 -12.00 5.09
N GLY A 441 40.44 -12.53 4.91
CA GLY A 441 39.69 -13.23 5.95
C GLY A 441 38.55 -14.07 5.37
N ASN A 442 37.30 -13.78 5.74
CA ASN A 442 36.15 -14.63 5.40
C ASN A 442 35.37 -14.19 4.14
N MET A 443 34.95 -15.18 3.34
CA MET A 443 33.75 -15.11 2.52
C MET A 443 32.54 -15.41 3.40
N VAL A 444 31.49 -14.60 3.33
CA VAL A 444 30.27 -14.74 4.15
C VAL A 444 29.03 -14.64 3.26
N ILE A 445 28.13 -15.62 3.37
CA ILE A 445 26.81 -15.61 2.72
C ILE A 445 25.75 -15.18 3.75
N TYR A 446 24.95 -14.19 3.39
CA TYR A 446 23.76 -13.77 4.11
C TYR A 446 22.51 -14.06 3.28
N LEU A 447 21.49 -14.60 3.94
CA LEU A 447 20.14 -14.81 3.39
C LEU A 447 19.16 -14.02 4.27
N ASP A 448 18.30 -13.22 3.65
CA ASP A 448 17.26 -12.41 4.33
C ASP A 448 17.79 -11.56 5.49
N GLY A 449 19.00 -11.02 5.30
CA GLY A 449 19.69 -10.17 6.28
C GLY A 449 20.41 -10.92 7.41
N ILE A 450 20.34 -12.26 7.44
CA ILE A 450 20.93 -13.13 8.47
C ILE A 450 22.14 -13.87 7.90
N GLN A 451 23.25 -13.91 8.64
CA GLN A 451 24.42 -14.70 8.26
C GLN A 451 24.07 -16.19 8.26
N ASN A 452 24.32 -16.88 7.14
CA ASN A 452 23.93 -18.28 6.93
C ASN A 452 25.14 -19.21 6.75
N ALA A 453 26.24 -18.71 6.16
CA ALA A 453 27.47 -19.48 6.02
C ALA A 453 28.70 -18.55 6.04
N THR A 454 29.84 -19.07 6.50
CA THR A 454 31.15 -18.38 6.48
C THR A 454 32.25 -19.37 6.12
N ARG A 455 33.28 -18.92 5.41
CA ARG A 455 34.49 -19.68 5.10
C ARG A 455 35.69 -18.75 5.05
N ASP A 456 36.79 -19.16 5.66
CA ASP A 456 38.09 -18.52 5.49
C ASP A 456 38.57 -18.67 4.04
N ILE A 457 38.92 -17.55 3.42
CA ILE A 457 39.48 -17.41 2.07
C ILE A 457 40.81 -16.65 2.07
N SER A 458 41.42 -16.37 3.23
CA SER A 458 42.70 -15.66 3.35
C SER A 458 43.85 -16.35 2.59
N ALA A 459 43.83 -17.68 2.52
CA ALA A 459 44.75 -18.47 1.70
C ALA A 459 44.41 -18.48 0.19
N TYR A 460 43.21 -18.04 -0.21
CA TYR A 460 42.74 -18.00 -1.60
C TYR A 460 43.00 -16.62 -2.24
N ASN A 461 44.26 -16.20 -2.17
CA ASN A 461 44.75 -14.93 -2.70
C ASN A 461 45.01 -15.06 -4.22
N VAL A 462 43.99 -14.77 -5.03
CA VAL A 462 44.04 -14.85 -6.51
C VAL A 462 43.31 -13.67 -7.15
N ASP A 463 43.95 -13.09 -8.16
CA ASP A 463 43.38 -12.04 -9.00
C ASP A 463 42.20 -12.59 -9.82
N LEU A 464 41.04 -11.94 -9.73
CA LEU A 464 39.84 -12.33 -10.46
C LEU A 464 39.65 -11.52 -11.75
N SER A 465 40.60 -10.64 -12.10
CA SER A 465 40.55 -9.82 -13.30
C SER A 465 40.50 -10.66 -14.58
N ASN A 466 39.50 -10.43 -15.44
CA ASN A 466 39.30 -11.19 -16.67
C ASN A 466 38.43 -10.44 -17.70
N SER A 467 38.68 -10.61 -19.00
CA SER A 467 37.97 -9.87 -20.07
C SER A 467 36.53 -10.36 -20.38
N THR A 468 35.88 -11.08 -19.45
CA THR A 468 34.53 -11.62 -19.68
C THR A 468 33.43 -10.71 -19.13
N ASN A 469 32.30 -10.68 -19.85
CA ASN A 469 31.11 -9.92 -19.47
C ASN A 469 30.52 -10.39 -18.13
N PHE A 470 30.01 -9.47 -17.32
CA PHE A 470 29.20 -9.82 -16.17
C PHE A 470 27.75 -10.11 -16.59
N LEU A 471 27.19 -11.24 -16.14
CA LEU A 471 25.80 -11.64 -16.40
C LEU A 471 24.97 -11.69 -15.13
N ILE A 472 23.71 -11.28 -15.27
CA ILE A 472 22.62 -11.48 -14.31
C ILE A 472 21.63 -12.49 -14.91
N GLY A 473 21.34 -13.56 -14.17
CA GLY A 473 20.39 -14.61 -14.54
C GLY A 473 20.93 -15.73 -15.45
N ALA A 474 22.23 -15.80 -15.72
CA ALA A 474 22.87 -16.91 -16.43
C ALA A 474 24.37 -17.02 -16.09
N ALA A 475 25.00 -18.17 -16.40
CA ALA A 475 26.45 -18.31 -16.42
C ALA A 475 27.03 -17.58 -17.64
N THR A 476 28.29 -17.14 -17.55
CA THR A 476 29.00 -16.29 -18.54
C THR A 476 28.96 -16.79 -19.99
N SER A 477 28.74 -18.08 -20.22
CA SER A 477 28.52 -18.73 -21.53
C SER A 477 27.09 -18.63 -22.07
N GLY A 478 26.16 -17.98 -21.35
CA GLY A 478 24.72 -17.97 -21.58
C GLY A 478 23.98 -19.23 -21.09
N ALA A 479 24.68 -20.18 -20.46
CA ALA A 479 24.13 -21.43 -19.95
C ALA A 479 23.53 -21.30 -18.54
N GLY A 480 22.80 -22.33 -18.08
CA GLY A 480 22.27 -22.40 -16.71
C GLY A 480 21.33 -21.24 -16.35
N ALA A 481 20.56 -20.75 -17.32
CA ALA A 481 19.70 -19.57 -17.16
C ALA A 481 18.65 -19.75 -16.04
N PHE A 482 18.38 -18.68 -15.30
CA PHE A 482 17.49 -18.65 -14.15
C PHE A 482 16.01 -18.52 -14.56
N PRO A 483 15.11 -19.40 -14.12
CA PRO A 483 13.66 -19.17 -14.20
C PRO A 483 13.15 -18.56 -12.89
N GLY A 484 12.66 -17.32 -12.93
CA GLY A 484 12.18 -16.58 -11.76
C GLY A 484 12.14 -15.06 -11.97
N LEU A 485 12.10 -14.30 -10.88
CA LEU A 485 12.29 -12.85 -10.88
C LEU A 485 13.63 -12.51 -10.21
N ILE A 486 14.30 -11.46 -10.71
CA ILE A 486 15.46 -10.82 -10.06
C ILE A 486 15.17 -9.31 -9.97
N ASP A 487 15.68 -8.67 -8.92
CA ASP A 487 15.42 -7.27 -8.54
C ASP A 487 16.61 -6.68 -7.74
N ASP A 488 16.79 -5.35 -7.83
CA ASP A 488 17.77 -4.52 -7.10
C ASP A 488 19.17 -5.14 -6.95
N VAL A 489 19.79 -5.48 -8.08
CA VAL A 489 21.12 -6.10 -8.14
C VAL A 489 22.20 -5.05 -7.90
N ARG A 490 23.15 -5.31 -6.99
CA ARG A 490 24.26 -4.39 -6.70
C ARG A 490 25.60 -5.11 -6.52
N ILE A 491 26.69 -4.40 -6.82
CA ILE A 491 28.07 -4.83 -6.59
C ILE A 491 28.84 -3.68 -5.91
N TYR A 492 29.69 -4.03 -4.94
CA TYR A 492 30.52 -3.11 -4.18
C TYR A 492 32.01 -3.53 -4.23
N SER A 493 32.93 -2.58 -4.36
CA SER A 493 34.39 -2.74 -4.23
C SER A 493 34.87 -2.81 -2.78
N ARG A 494 34.05 -3.39 -1.89
CA ARG A 494 34.38 -3.67 -0.49
C ARG A 494 33.50 -4.79 0.07
N ALA A 495 33.93 -5.39 1.17
CA ALA A 495 33.07 -6.23 2.00
C ALA A 495 32.02 -5.34 2.72
N LEU A 496 30.73 -5.71 2.66
CA LEU A 496 29.71 -5.11 3.51
C LEU A 496 29.71 -5.76 4.90
N SER A 497 29.50 -4.95 5.93
CA SER A 497 29.31 -5.42 7.31
C SER A 497 27.90 -5.96 7.53
N ALA A 498 27.71 -6.79 8.57
CA ALA A 498 26.41 -7.39 8.89
C ALA A 498 25.31 -6.34 9.17
N SER A 499 25.65 -5.18 9.72
CA SER A 499 24.70 -4.06 9.94
C SER A 499 24.27 -3.40 8.63
N GLU A 500 25.19 -3.25 7.67
CA GLU A 500 24.90 -2.75 6.31
C GLU A 500 24.04 -3.75 5.53
N VAL A 501 24.37 -5.05 5.59
CA VAL A 501 23.55 -6.12 4.99
C VAL A 501 22.14 -6.14 5.57
N SER A 502 22.02 -5.98 6.89
CA SER A 502 20.74 -5.90 7.59
C SER A 502 19.96 -4.62 7.22
N ALA A 503 20.63 -3.51 6.96
CA ALA A 503 20.02 -2.27 6.46
C ALA A 503 19.58 -2.39 4.99
N LEU A 504 20.36 -3.10 4.16
CA LEU A 504 20.04 -3.37 2.77
C LEU A 504 18.82 -4.29 2.65
N TYR A 505 18.76 -5.36 3.45
CA TYR A 505 17.56 -6.21 3.59
C TYR A 505 16.33 -5.39 4.01
N ARG A 506 16.46 -4.51 5.02
CA ARG A 506 15.37 -3.61 5.42
C ARG A 506 14.93 -2.64 4.31
N SER A 507 15.76 -2.32 3.32
CA SER A 507 15.34 -1.45 2.19
C SER A 507 14.31 -2.10 1.26
N GLY A 508 14.24 -3.44 1.24
CA GLY A 508 13.19 -4.24 0.59
C GLY A 508 12.14 -4.83 1.55
N ALA A 509 12.17 -4.48 2.85
CA ALA A 509 10.99 -4.67 3.70
C ALA A 509 9.85 -3.81 3.17
N ALA A 510 8.59 -4.22 3.35
CA ALA A 510 7.46 -3.40 2.88
C ALA A 510 7.42 -2.09 3.70
N LYS A 511 7.63 -0.94 3.05
CA LYS A 511 7.36 0.36 3.65
C LYS A 511 5.85 0.50 3.83
N VAL A 512 5.36 0.14 5.01
CA VAL A 512 4.08 0.65 5.51
C VAL A 512 4.13 2.18 5.58
N ASN A 513 2.97 2.83 5.43
CA ASN A 513 2.85 4.28 5.57
C ASN A 513 3.43 4.72 6.94
N ALA A 514 4.07 5.88 7.02
CA ALA A 514 4.58 6.38 8.31
C ALA A 514 3.51 7.24 9.01
N SER A 515 3.36 7.05 10.32
CA SER A 515 2.46 7.82 11.18
C SER A 515 2.68 9.33 11.05
N GLN A 516 1.64 10.08 10.65
CA GLN A 516 1.72 11.53 10.38
C GLN A 516 1.53 12.33 11.69
N THR A 517 2.61 12.46 12.48
CA THR A 517 2.62 13.10 13.81
C THR A 517 2.62 14.63 13.80
N THR A 518 2.87 15.27 12.66
CA THR A 518 3.00 16.74 12.54
C THR A 518 1.77 17.43 11.96
N ARG A 519 0.64 16.72 11.81
CA ARG A 519 -0.60 17.24 11.22
C ARG A 519 -1.78 16.97 12.14
N LEU A 520 -2.71 17.94 12.20
CA LEU A 520 -3.85 17.92 13.12
C LEU A 520 -3.39 17.70 14.57
N THR A 521 -2.44 18.52 15.01
CA THR A 521 -1.92 18.60 16.38
C THR A 521 -2.66 19.63 17.23
N ASP A 522 -3.39 20.56 16.62
CA ASP A 522 -4.24 21.52 17.34
C ASP A 522 -5.35 20.79 18.12
N GLY A 523 -5.41 21.03 19.43
CA GLY A 523 -6.31 20.35 20.36
C GLY A 523 -6.02 18.85 20.58
N LEU A 524 -4.91 18.31 20.08
CA LEU A 524 -4.57 16.88 20.22
C LEU A 524 -4.14 16.57 21.67
N VAL A 525 -4.81 15.58 22.29
CA VAL A 525 -4.59 15.19 23.70
C VAL A 525 -3.87 13.86 23.81
N GLY A 526 -4.04 12.96 22.85
CA GLY A 526 -3.37 11.67 22.81
C GLY A 526 -3.26 11.16 21.38
N TYR A 527 -2.15 10.55 21.03
CA TYR A 527 -1.96 9.87 19.75
C TYR A 527 -1.09 8.63 19.96
N TRP A 528 -1.68 7.47 19.74
CA TRP A 528 -1.02 6.17 19.81
C TRP A 528 -0.99 5.56 18.40
N THR A 529 0.20 5.59 17.84
CA THR A 529 0.53 5.05 16.51
C THR A 529 0.68 3.53 16.52
N PHE A 530 1.03 2.95 17.68
CA PHE A 530 1.55 1.60 17.86
C PHE A 530 2.79 1.25 17.01
N ASP A 531 3.40 2.25 16.36
CA ASP A 531 4.54 2.09 15.45
C ASP A 531 5.74 1.47 16.18
N GLY A 532 6.63 0.78 15.46
CA GLY A 532 7.72 0.02 16.07
C GLY A 532 8.68 0.82 16.99
N LYS A 533 8.72 2.15 16.83
CA LYS A 533 9.48 3.10 17.67
C LYS A 533 8.71 3.62 18.89
N ASP A 534 7.38 3.51 18.88
CA ASP A 534 6.46 4.00 19.90
C ASP A 534 5.84 2.84 20.72
N LEU A 535 6.35 1.62 20.52
CA LEU A 535 5.84 0.39 21.13
C LEU A 535 6.98 -0.51 21.62
N THR A 536 7.56 -0.16 22.78
CA THR A 536 8.68 -0.85 23.43
C THR A 536 8.23 -1.63 24.68
N ASP A 537 8.33 -1.00 25.86
CA ASP A 537 7.83 -1.44 27.17
C ASP A 537 6.34 -1.11 27.38
N LYS A 538 5.84 -0.13 26.62
CA LYS A 538 4.48 0.44 26.69
C LYS A 538 4.12 1.07 25.35
N VAL A 539 2.88 1.53 25.21
CA VAL A 539 2.41 2.34 24.09
C VAL A 539 2.69 3.80 24.38
N TYR A 540 3.58 4.41 23.59
CA TYR A 540 3.94 5.81 23.75
C TYR A 540 2.89 6.74 23.13
N ASP A 541 2.61 7.83 23.83
CA ASP A 541 1.83 8.94 23.29
C ASP A 541 2.75 9.90 22.51
N VAL A 542 2.48 10.04 21.21
CA VAL A 542 3.25 10.92 20.32
C VAL A 542 2.62 12.31 20.15
N SER A 543 1.53 12.63 20.84
CA SER A 543 0.96 13.98 20.87
C SER A 543 1.81 15.00 21.63
N GLY A 544 2.66 14.50 22.56
CA GLY A 544 3.47 15.32 23.46
C GLY A 544 2.85 15.57 24.83
N GLN A 545 1.64 15.06 25.11
CA GLN A 545 0.98 15.20 26.42
C GLN A 545 1.42 14.13 27.44
N ALA A 546 2.28 13.18 27.04
CA ALA A 546 2.78 12.06 27.85
C ALA A 546 1.68 11.09 28.34
N ASN A 547 0.58 11.02 27.61
CA ASN A 547 -0.60 10.19 27.87
C ASN A 547 -0.38 8.71 27.46
N ASN A 548 0.71 8.12 27.98
CA ASN A 548 1.18 6.79 27.61
C ASN A 548 0.23 5.68 28.10
N GLY A 549 0.09 4.61 27.30
CA GLY A 549 -0.76 3.46 27.59
C GLY A 549 0.04 2.20 27.92
N TYR A 550 -0.45 1.39 28.85
CA TYR A 550 0.11 0.09 29.22
C TYR A 550 -0.73 -1.03 28.60
N ILE A 551 -0.07 -2.08 28.11
CA ILE A 551 -0.74 -3.23 27.49
C ILE A 551 -1.04 -4.29 28.55
N SER A 552 -2.26 -4.85 28.50
CA SER A 552 -2.73 -6.00 29.28
C SER A 552 -3.18 -7.13 28.35
N GLY A 553 -3.34 -8.34 28.90
CA GLY A 553 -3.66 -9.58 28.17
C GLY A 553 -2.49 -10.14 27.35
N VAL A 554 -1.99 -9.36 26.39
CA VAL A 554 -1.09 -9.84 25.33
C VAL A 554 0.42 -9.76 25.67
N ALA A 555 1.20 -10.66 25.08
CA ALA A 555 2.65 -10.50 25.01
C ALA A 555 3.03 -9.49 23.89
N THR A 556 3.81 -8.46 24.22
CA THR A 556 4.08 -7.33 23.30
C THR A 556 4.73 -7.70 21.97
N SER A 557 5.37 -8.88 21.85
CA SER A 557 5.93 -9.40 20.59
C SER A 557 4.89 -10.04 19.67
N SER A 558 3.82 -10.64 20.20
CA SER A 558 2.73 -11.27 19.42
C SER A 558 1.54 -10.33 19.16
N ALA A 559 1.51 -9.18 19.82
CA ALA A 559 0.55 -8.09 19.60
C ALA A 559 0.69 -7.43 18.22
N LYS A 560 1.91 -7.38 17.68
CA LYS A 560 2.29 -6.49 16.58
C LYS A 560 1.78 -7.01 15.24
N THR A 561 1.19 -6.14 14.43
CA THR A 561 0.70 -6.48 13.10
C THR A 561 0.98 -5.37 12.07
N ILE A 562 0.69 -5.64 10.80
CA ILE A 562 0.67 -4.60 9.75
C ILE A 562 -0.56 -3.73 9.99
N GLY A 563 -0.35 -2.44 10.27
CA GLY A 563 -1.43 -1.48 10.51
C GLY A 563 -2.18 -1.11 9.23
N LYS A 564 -3.04 -0.09 9.33
CA LYS A 564 -3.45 0.73 8.19
C LYS A 564 -2.35 1.74 7.85
N VAL A 565 -1.70 2.26 8.87
CA VAL A 565 -0.44 3.00 8.84
C VAL A 565 0.54 2.27 9.75
N GLY A 566 1.82 2.22 9.39
CA GLY A 566 2.87 1.66 10.25
C GLY A 566 2.57 0.24 10.74
N GLN A 567 2.71 0.06 12.05
CA GLN A 567 2.44 -1.19 12.75
C GLN A 567 1.25 -0.98 13.71
N GLY A 568 0.16 -1.72 13.50
CA GLY A 568 -1.01 -1.70 14.39
C GLY A 568 -0.95 -2.81 15.45
N LEU A 569 -1.94 -2.81 16.36
CA LEU A 569 -2.14 -3.88 17.34
C LEU A 569 -3.21 -4.88 16.89
N LYS A 570 -2.95 -6.16 17.14
CA LYS A 570 -3.91 -7.27 17.07
C LYS A 570 -4.51 -7.48 18.46
N PHE A 571 -5.83 -7.64 18.51
CA PHE A 571 -6.59 -8.02 19.70
C PHE A 571 -7.32 -9.34 19.42
N ASP A 572 -7.41 -10.26 20.38
CA ASP A 572 -7.96 -11.61 20.19
C ASP A 572 -9.42 -11.80 20.66
N GLY A 573 -9.93 -10.88 21.47
CA GLY A 573 -11.29 -10.88 22.01
C GLY A 573 -11.48 -11.52 23.39
N VAL A 574 -10.39 -11.86 24.09
CA VAL A 574 -10.40 -12.51 25.41
C VAL A 574 -10.03 -11.51 26.53
N ASP A 575 -8.79 -11.03 26.57
CA ASP A 575 -8.28 -10.12 27.63
C ASP A 575 -7.31 -9.02 27.13
N ASP A 576 -7.07 -8.93 25.82
CA ASP A 576 -6.24 -7.89 25.19
C ASP A 576 -6.82 -6.46 25.38
N GLU A 577 -6.14 -5.58 26.12
CA GLU A 577 -6.45 -4.14 26.19
C GLU A 577 -5.18 -3.25 26.26
N VAL A 578 -5.33 -1.97 25.94
CA VAL A 578 -4.39 -0.90 26.28
C VAL A 578 -5.07 0.08 27.22
N VAL A 579 -4.48 0.34 28.38
CA VAL A 579 -5.00 1.24 29.42
C VAL A 579 -4.13 2.48 29.54
N MET A 580 -4.74 3.66 29.39
CA MET A 580 -4.04 4.95 29.46
C MET A 580 -4.17 5.56 30.85
N THR A 581 -3.08 6.12 31.39
CA THR A 581 -3.08 6.77 32.71
C THR A 581 -3.82 8.12 32.71
N SER A 582 -3.89 8.74 31.54
CA SER A 582 -4.70 9.87 31.08
C SER A 582 -4.61 9.79 29.53
N PRO A 583 -5.58 10.23 28.71
CA PRO A 583 -6.43 11.41 28.87
C PRO A 583 -7.71 11.17 29.65
N ASP A 584 -8.05 12.15 30.48
CA ASP A 584 -9.37 12.31 31.08
C ASP A 584 -10.16 13.42 30.35
N PRO A 585 -11.30 13.12 29.72
CA PRO A 585 -12.19 14.11 29.11
C PRO A 585 -13.26 14.63 30.09
N SER A 586 -13.15 14.35 31.39
CA SER A 586 -14.08 14.84 32.41
C SER A 586 -14.32 16.36 32.30
N SER A 587 -15.58 16.78 32.45
CA SER A 587 -16.07 18.16 32.25
C SER A 587 -15.90 18.77 30.85
N ALA A 588 -15.29 18.10 29.87
CA ALA A 588 -15.07 18.67 28.55
C ALA A 588 -16.40 18.98 27.83
N THR A 589 -16.50 20.16 27.22
CA THR A 589 -17.66 20.61 26.42
C THR A 589 -17.57 20.16 24.96
N ALA A 590 -16.40 19.73 24.49
CA ALA A 590 -16.22 19.10 23.19
C ALA A 590 -15.06 18.09 23.25
N TYR A 591 -15.17 16.98 22.52
CA TYR A 591 -14.15 15.92 22.49
C TYR A 591 -14.23 15.16 21.17
N THR A 592 -13.09 14.67 20.64
CA THR A 592 -13.08 13.79 19.47
C THR A 592 -12.23 12.55 19.73
N ILE A 593 -12.70 11.38 19.30
CA ILE A 593 -11.97 10.10 19.27
C ILE A 593 -11.89 9.63 17.82
N SER A 594 -10.71 9.26 17.35
CA SER A 594 -10.46 8.69 16.01
C SER A 594 -9.72 7.37 16.14
N ALA A 595 -10.14 6.33 15.42
CA ALA A 595 -9.45 5.05 15.34
C ALA A 595 -9.57 4.45 13.92
N TRP A 596 -8.51 3.79 13.46
CA TRP A 596 -8.62 2.81 12.37
C TRP A 596 -8.87 1.43 12.97
N VAL A 597 -9.82 0.69 12.41
CA VAL A 597 -10.27 -0.63 12.91
C VAL A 597 -10.40 -1.64 11.78
N LYS A 598 -10.20 -2.91 12.10
CA LYS A 598 -10.44 -4.05 11.21
C LYS A 598 -10.91 -5.23 12.04
N SER A 599 -12.07 -5.81 11.72
CA SER A 599 -12.63 -6.88 12.54
C SER A 599 -12.07 -8.26 12.17
N LYS A 600 -12.22 -9.21 13.10
CA LYS A 600 -12.19 -10.65 12.86
C LYS A 600 -13.50 -11.35 13.28
N SER A 601 -14.46 -10.61 13.84
CA SER A 601 -15.68 -11.18 14.42
C SER A 601 -16.87 -10.25 14.22
N THR A 602 -18.01 -10.82 13.87
CA THR A 602 -19.31 -10.13 13.85
C THR A 602 -19.94 -10.03 15.26
N ALA A 603 -19.16 -10.34 16.31
CA ALA A 603 -19.58 -10.19 17.70
C ALA A 603 -19.86 -8.72 18.06
N LEU A 604 -21.07 -8.50 18.56
CA LEU A 604 -21.59 -7.20 18.98
C LEU A 604 -21.14 -6.86 20.41
N ASN A 605 -21.21 -5.58 20.77
CA ASN A 605 -20.82 -5.03 22.08
C ASN A 605 -19.33 -5.21 22.43
N LYS A 606 -18.44 -5.09 21.44
CA LYS A 606 -16.98 -5.12 21.64
C LYS A 606 -16.36 -3.73 21.47
N GLY A 607 -15.66 -3.26 22.49
CA GLY A 607 -15.11 -1.91 22.61
C GLY A 607 -13.89 -1.68 21.73
N ILE A 608 -13.90 -0.59 20.98
CA ILE A 608 -12.78 -0.18 20.11
C ILE A 608 -11.85 0.74 20.88
N ALA A 609 -12.35 1.91 21.28
CA ALA A 609 -11.59 2.90 22.04
C ALA A 609 -12.52 3.89 22.73
N GLY A 610 -12.10 4.38 23.90
CA GLY A 610 -12.78 5.48 24.58
C GLY A 610 -12.59 5.49 26.09
N TRP A 611 -13.22 6.47 26.74
CA TRP A 611 -13.20 6.66 28.19
C TRP A 611 -14.54 6.25 28.80
N PHE A 612 -14.49 5.55 29.93
CA PHE A 612 -15.66 5.10 30.68
C PHE A 612 -15.29 4.89 32.16
N ASP A 613 -16.19 5.21 33.08
CA ASP A 613 -15.99 5.10 34.53
C ASP A 613 -16.73 3.92 35.20
N GLY A 614 -17.74 3.36 34.54
CA GLY A 614 -18.65 2.35 35.10
C GLY A 614 -20.12 2.68 34.87
N VAL A 615 -20.44 3.96 34.69
CA VAL A 615 -21.79 4.52 34.45
C VAL A 615 -21.76 5.45 33.24
N ASP A 616 -20.86 6.42 33.24
CA ASP A 616 -20.70 7.46 32.23
C ASP A 616 -19.53 7.15 31.29
N GLY A 617 -19.62 7.63 30.04
CA GLY A 617 -18.47 7.60 29.14
C GLY A 617 -18.67 8.19 27.74
N ILE A 618 -17.56 8.30 27.02
CA ILE A 618 -17.50 8.63 25.59
C ILE A 618 -16.60 7.64 24.85
N PHE A 619 -17.20 6.84 23.95
CA PHE A 619 -16.49 5.73 23.31
C PHE A 619 -17.15 5.19 22.05
N ILE A 620 -16.37 4.37 21.33
CA ILE A 620 -16.72 3.64 20.11
C ILE A 620 -16.70 2.13 20.41
N GLN A 621 -17.75 1.39 20.02
CA GLN A 621 -17.81 -0.08 20.10
C GLN A 621 -18.59 -0.68 18.90
N SER A 622 -18.48 -1.99 18.65
CA SER A 622 -19.45 -2.70 17.80
C SER A 622 -20.80 -2.83 18.50
N GLY A 623 -21.90 -2.88 17.76
CA GLY A 623 -23.24 -3.10 18.33
C GLY A 623 -24.39 -2.86 17.36
N THR A 624 -25.63 -3.07 17.83
CA THR A 624 -26.84 -2.73 17.07
C THR A 624 -27.15 -1.23 17.18
N ALA A 625 -27.74 -0.64 16.15
CA ALA A 625 -28.05 0.81 16.11
C ALA A 625 -29.04 1.32 17.19
N SER A 626 -29.54 0.45 18.07
CA SER A 626 -30.40 0.80 19.21
C SER A 626 -29.91 0.22 20.55
N GLY A 627 -28.78 -0.49 20.60
CA GLY A 627 -28.30 -1.18 21.80
C GLY A 627 -29.14 -2.39 22.24
N GLY A 628 -30.29 -2.65 21.59
CA GLY A 628 -31.16 -3.81 21.82
C GLY A 628 -30.98 -4.90 20.76
N VAL A 629 -31.41 -6.14 21.07
CA VAL A 629 -31.20 -7.29 20.19
C VAL A 629 -32.17 -7.28 19.00
N ALA A 630 -31.69 -6.75 17.86
CA ALA A 630 -32.30 -6.91 16.54
C ALA A 630 -31.19 -7.07 15.50
N ASN A 631 -31.38 -7.93 14.50
CA ASN A 631 -30.30 -8.37 13.61
C ASN A 631 -29.75 -7.23 12.73
N GLY A 632 -28.50 -6.84 12.96
CA GLY A 632 -27.78 -5.86 12.16
C GLY A 632 -26.39 -5.55 12.75
N GLU A 633 -25.41 -5.38 11.89
CA GLU A 633 -24.02 -5.07 12.25
C GLU A 633 -23.77 -3.55 12.15
N GLY A 634 -22.93 -3.01 13.04
CA GLY A 634 -22.75 -1.56 13.13
C GLY A 634 -21.82 -1.09 14.23
N ILE A 635 -21.64 0.23 14.26
CA ILE A 635 -20.88 0.94 15.30
C ILE A 635 -21.87 1.67 16.21
N VAL A 636 -21.67 1.48 17.51
CA VAL A 636 -22.38 2.17 18.59
C VAL A 636 -21.43 3.14 19.27
N VAL A 637 -21.99 4.28 19.60
CA VAL A 637 -21.38 5.44 20.21
C VAL A 637 -22.13 5.75 21.52
N LEU A 638 -21.38 6.11 22.54
CA LEU A 638 -21.92 6.61 23.80
C LEU A 638 -21.35 7.99 24.14
N ALA A 639 -22.15 8.78 24.85
CA ALA A 639 -21.82 10.11 25.39
C ALA A 639 -22.83 10.49 26.49
N GLY A 640 -22.80 9.83 27.64
CA GLY A 640 -23.66 10.15 28.78
C GLY A 640 -23.99 9.01 29.74
N ASN A 641 -24.98 9.27 30.60
CA ASN A 641 -25.28 8.62 31.88
C ASN A 641 -25.91 7.22 31.74
N GLY A 642 -25.19 6.29 31.12
CA GLY A 642 -25.50 4.86 31.02
C GLY A 642 -26.77 4.44 30.25
N ALA A 643 -27.67 5.39 29.95
CA ALA A 643 -29.04 5.13 29.50
C ALA A 643 -29.34 5.56 28.05
N ASP A 644 -28.66 6.59 27.53
CA ASP A 644 -28.86 7.08 26.16
C ASP A 644 -27.73 6.62 25.23
N PHE A 645 -28.08 5.91 24.17
CA PHE A 645 -27.16 5.29 23.20
C PHE A 645 -27.37 5.90 21.82
N ALA A 646 -26.31 6.02 21.02
CA ALA A 646 -26.41 6.42 19.62
C ALA A 646 -25.71 5.40 18.73
N GLY A 647 -26.29 5.01 17.59
CA GLY A 647 -25.68 4.00 16.73
C GLY A 647 -26.07 4.13 15.27
N VAL A 648 -25.28 3.48 14.42
CA VAL A 648 -25.55 3.36 12.98
C VAL A 648 -25.16 1.97 12.51
N LEU A 649 -25.94 1.41 11.58
CA LEU A 649 -25.59 0.18 10.90
C LEU A 649 -24.55 0.50 9.82
N VAL A 650 -23.37 -0.09 9.95
CA VAL A 650 -22.23 0.03 9.02
C VAL A 650 -21.53 -1.32 8.97
N ASP A 651 -21.12 -1.73 7.78
CA ASP A 651 -20.37 -2.97 7.55
C ASP A 651 -19.02 -2.88 8.27
N ILE A 652 -18.70 -3.85 9.13
CA ILE A 652 -17.51 -3.86 9.99
C ILE A 652 -16.68 -5.12 9.75
N ASP A 653 -16.33 -5.32 8.48
CA ASP A 653 -15.78 -6.56 7.95
C ASP A 653 -14.27 -6.76 8.24
N SER A 654 -13.64 -7.62 7.43
CA SER A 654 -12.21 -7.91 7.47
C SER A 654 -11.32 -6.84 6.82
N MET A 655 -11.82 -5.65 6.47
CA MET A 655 -11.07 -4.53 5.90
C MET A 655 -10.74 -3.46 6.96
N TRP A 656 -9.87 -2.51 6.60
CA TRP A 656 -9.48 -1.40 7.49
C TRP A 656 -10.38 -0.19 7.25
N HIS A 657 -11.23 0.14 8.23
CA HIS A 657 -12.16 1.27 8.24
C HIS A 657 -11.79 2.34 9.26
N HIS A 658 -12.17 3.59 9.01
CA HIS A 658 -11.90 4.73 9.89
C HIS A 658 -13.16 5.18 10.62
N ALA A 659 -13.15 5.13 11.95
CA ALA A 659 -14.25 5.62 12.79
C ALA A 659 -13.79 6.89 13.53
N VAL A 660 -14.55 7.98 13.40
CA VAL A 660 -14.32 9.23 14.15
C VAL A 660 -15.59 9.71 14.83
N LEU A 661 -15.57 9.65 16.16
CA LEU A 661 -16.61 10.12 17.07
C LEU A 661 -16.30 11.55 17.51
N ILE A 662 -17.22 12.48 17.25
CA ILE A 662 -17.16 13.87 17.70
C ILE A 662 -18.32 14.16 18.67
N PHE A 663 -17.97 14.75 19.82
CA PHE A 663 -18.88 15.39 20.77
C PHE A 663 -18.68 16.92 20.77
N ASP A 664 -19.79 17.65 20.78
CA ASP A 664 -19.86 19.12 20.85
C ASP A 664 -21.10 19.55 21.64
N GLY A 665 -20.97 19.58 22.96
CA GLY A 665 -22.04 19.94 23.90
C GLY A 665 -22.49 21.40 23.83
N SER A 666 -21.75 22.27 23.14
CA SER A 666 -22.13 23.66 22.89
C SER A 666 -23.37 23.80 22.00
N LEU A 667 -23.58 22.82 21.12
CA LEU A 667 -24.71 22.75 20.20
C LEU A 667 -25.99 22.27 20.91
N SER A 668 -27.15 22.46 20.28
CA SER A 668 -28.45 22.01 20.78
C SER A 668 -28.98 20.78 20.03
N GLY A 669 -29.48 19.80 20.78
CA GLY A 669 -30.08 18.57 20.23
C GLY A 669 -29.07 17.45 19.96
N ASN A 670 -29.49 16.20 20.21
CA ASN A 670 -28.62 15.03 20.26
C ASN A 670 -27.82 14.82 18.94
N SER A 671 -28.47 14.90 17.78
CA SER A 671 -27.84 14.74 16.45
C SER A 671 -26.86 15.86 16.06
N ASN A 672 -26.87 16.99 16.77
CA ASN A 672 -25.87 18.05 16.63
C ASN A 672 -24.73 17.85 17.61
N ARG A 673 -25.04 17.51 18.87
CA ARG A 673 -24.05 17.26 19.93
C ARG A 673 -23.16 16.05 19.66
N LEU A 674 -23.69 15.04 18.97
CA LEU A 674 -23.02 13.77 18.76
C LEU A 674 -23.00 13.41 17.28
N LYS A 675 -21.80 13.19 16.73
CA LYS A 675 -21.59 12.88 15.30
C LYS A 675 -20.60 11.74 15.17
N LEU A 676 -20.93 10.74 14.34
CA LEU A 676 -19.98 9.71 13.90
C LEU A 676 -19.67 9.92 12.43
N TYR A 677 -18.40 9.83 12.06
CA TYR A 677 -17.97 9.65 10.69
C TYR A 677 -17.43 8.24 10.53
N TYR A 678 -17.82 7.59 9.43
CA TYR A 678 -17.29 6.30 9.00
C TYR A 678 -16.67 6.46 7.62
N ASP A 679 -15.41 6.06 7.47
CA ASP A 679 -14.60 6.24 6.26
C ASP A 679 -14.67 7.67 5.69
N GLY A 680 -14.52 8.65 6.59
CA GLY A 680 -14.57 10.08 6.28
C GLY A 680 -15.96 10.64 5.93
N SER A 681 -17.02 9.81 6.00
CA SER A 681 -18.41 10.19 5.67
C SER A 681 -19.27 10.28 6.92
N LEU A 682 -19.96 11.42 7.11
CA LEU A 682 -20.87 11.65 8.23
C LEU A 682 -22.05 10.66 8.20
N GLN A 683 -22.32 10.03 9.33
CA GLN A 683 -23.36 9.03 9.51
C GLN A 683 -24.60 9.61 10.21
N THR A 684 -25.78 9.12 9.81
CA THR A 684 -27.04 9.40 10.52
C THR A 684 -27.14 8.48 11.73
N LEU A 685 -27.07 9.04 12.93
CA LEU A 685 -27.21 8.28 14.18
C LEU A 685 -28.68 8.07 14.55
N THR A 686 -29.05 6.82 14.82
CA THR A 686 -30.26 6.45 15.55
C THR A 686 -29.96 6.60 17.05
N PHE A 687 -30.85 7.26 17.79
CA PHE A 687 -30.74 7.40 19.24
C PHE A 687 -31.75 6.47 19.92
N ASN A 688 -31.33 5.78 20.98
CA ASN A 688 -32.19 5.10 21.93
C ASN A 688 -31.99 5.73 23.32
N GLY A 689 -33.06 5.82 24.10
CA GLY A 689 -33.15 6.72 25.25
C GLY A 689 -33.99 7.96 24.95
N ALA A 690 -34.53 8.57 26.01
CA ALA A 690 -35.44 9.70 25.92
C ALA A 690 -34.84 11.00 26.48
N ALA A 691 -33.61 10.97 27.00
CA ALA A 691 -32.95 12.14 27.55
C ALA A 691 -32.04 12.82 26.51
N ALA A 692 -31.62 14.03 26.85
CA ALA A 692 -30.74 14.82 26.00
C ALA A 692 -29.28 14.49 26.29
N ILE A 693 -28.49 14.22 25.24
CA ILE A 693 -27.03 14.14 25.32
C ILE A 693 -26.54 15.44 26.01
N PRO A 694 -25.70 15.36 27.06
CA PRO A 694 -25.38 16.50 27.92
C PRO A 694 -24.57 17.60 27.20
N SER A 695 -24.49 18.78 27.80
CA SER A 695 -23.67 19.91 27.30
C SER A 695 -22.18 19.81 27.65
N SER A 696 -21.82 18.84 28.48
CA SER A 696 -20.46 18.54 28.91
C SER A 696 -20.38 17.06 29.30
N LEU A 697 -19.23 16.43 29.14
CA LEU A 697 -18.99 15.10 29.69
C LEU A 697 -18.95 15.17 31.22
N TYR A 698 -19.42 14.12 31.89
CA TYR A 698 -19.54 14.09 33.35
C TYR A 698 -18.17 14.01 34.04
N ALA A 699 -18.13 14.35 35.34
CA ALA A 699 -16.89 14.43 36.11
C ALA A 699 -16.83 13.31 37.17
N GLN A 700 -16.14 12.23 36.82
CA GLN A 700 -15.98 11.00 37.61
C GLN A 700 -14.63 10.34 37.28
N SER A 701 -14.22 9.32 38.04
CA SER A 701 -12.91 8.66 37.89
C SER A 701 -12.92 7.49 36.89
N GLY A 702 -12.97 7.81 35.58
CA GLY A 702 -12.81 6.84 34.50
C GLY A 702 -11.39 6.76 33.94
N LEU A 703 -11.15 5.80 33.04
CA LEU A 703 -9.89 5.66 32.29
C LEU A 703 -10.15 5.47 30.80
N PHE A 704 -9.30 6.04 29.96
CA PHE A 704 -9.30 5.81 28.52
C PHE A 704 -8.66 4.45 28.18
N ARG A 705 -9.29 3.71 27.26
CA ARG A 705 -8.88 2.37 26.82
C ARG A 705 -8.91 2.23 25.30
N ILE A 706 -8.17 1.22 24.84
CA ILE A 706 -8.20 0.73 23.45
C ILE A 706 -8.26 -0.81 23.51
N GLY A 707 -9.15 -1.44 22.75
CA GLY A 707 -9.35 -2.90 22.75
C GLY A 707 -10.39 -3.40 23.75
N GLU A 708 -10.70 -2.66 24.82
CA GLU A 708 -11.91 -2.86 25.63
C GLU A 708 -12.55 -1.48 25.94
N VAL A 709 -13.83 -1.48 26.31
CA VAL A 709 -14.45 -0.36 27.03
C VAL A 709 -15.16 -0.86 28.28
N GLY A 710 -14.80 -0.27 29.43
CA GLY A 710 -15.28 -0.64 30.75
C GLY A 710 -14.69 -1.93 31.29
N THR A 711 -15.37 -2.52 32.27
CA THR A 711 -14.96 -3.76 32.98
C THR A 711 -15.94 -4.91 32.70
N LEU A 712 -16.51 -4.93 31.48
CA LEU A 712 -17.74 -5.66 31.16
C LEU A 712 -17.55 -6.84 30.19
N GLY A 713 -16.31 -7.28 29.91
CA GLY A 713 -16.06 -8.40 28.99
C GLY A 713 -16.17 -8.00 27.52
N ARG A 714 -15.87 -6.74 27.20
CA ARG A 714 -16.10 -6.13 25.89
C ARG A 714 -14.84 -6.12 25.01
N GLN A 715 -13.95 -7.09 25.17
CA GLN A 715 -12.67 -7.15 24.44
C GLN A 715 -12.86 -7.32 22.92
N TRP A 716 -12.12 -6.54 22.15
CA TRP A 716 -12.10 -6.49 20.68
C TRP A 716 -11.45 -7.74 20.08
N ASN A 717 -12.08 -8.34 19.05
CA ASN A 717 -11.46 -9.39 18.25
C ASN A 717 -11.21 -8.88 16.83
N GLY A 718 -9.97 -8.50 16.56
CA GLY A 718 -9.66 -7.72 15.38
C GLY A 718 -8.27 -7.12 15.40
N PHE A 719 -8.18 -5.91 14.88
CA PHE A 719 -7.00 -5.05 14.88
C PHE A 719 -7.44 -3.59 15.08
N ILE A 720 -6.59 -2.78 15.71
CA ILE A 720 -6.79 -1.34 15.91
C ILE A 720 -5.48 -0.60 15.63
N ASP A 721 -5.58 0.60 15.08
CA ASP A 721 -4.45 1.40 14.60
C ASP A 721 -4.72 2.91 14.68
N GLU A 722 -3.66 3.73 14.68
CA GLU A 722 -3.70 5.19 14.46
C GLU A 722 -4.66 5.98 15.39
N VAL A 723 -4.78 5.55 16.65
CA VAL A 723 -5.78 6.08 17.59
C VAL A 723 -5.39 7.47 18.09
N ARG A 724 -6.34 8.41 18.03
CA ARG A 724 -6.16 9.81 18.45
C ARG A 724 -7.32 10.32 19.29
N THR A 725 -7.04 11.24 20.20
CA THR A 725 -8.04 12.00 20.98
C THR A 725 -7.79 13.50 20.92
N TYR A 726 -8.87 14.29 20.95
CA TYR A 726 -8.82 15.75 20.90
C TYR A 726 -9.75 16.39 21.94
N ASN A 727 -9.34 17.49 22.57
CA ASN A 727 -10.14 18.30 23.52
C ASN A 727 -11.09 19.30 22.81
N ARG A 728 -11.43 19.02 21.56
CA ARG A 728 -12.32 19.83 20.71
C ARG A 728 -13.07 18.95 19.72
N ALA A 729 -14.12 19.50 19.14
CA ALA A 729 -14.79 18.92 17.99
C ALA A 729 -13.95 19.15 16.72
N LEU A 730 -13.68 18.09 15.96
CA LEU A 730 -13.09 18.22 14.63
C LEU A 730 -14.15 18.61 13.59
N THR A 731 -13.76 19.44 12.62
CA THR A 731 -14.60 19.75 11.45
C THR A 731 -14.62 18.59 10.45
N ALA A 732 -15.65 18.54 9.60
CA ALA A 732 -15.74 17.55 8.51
C ALA A 732 -14.50 17.54 7.58
N ALA A 733 -13.84 18.70 7.41
CA ALA A 733 -12.62 18.82 6.61
C ALA A 733 -11.41 18.18 7.30
N GLU A 734 -11.31 18.27 8.63
CA GLU A 734 -10.24 17.65 9.42
C GLU A 734 -10.44 16.15 9.57
N VAL A 735 -11.68 15.69 9.76
CA VAL A 735 -12.02 14.25 9.72
C VAL A 735 -11.63 13.65 8.37
N LYS A 736 -11.97 14.34 7.26
CA LYS A 736 -11.56 13.93 5.92
C LYS A 736 -10.03 13.95 5.75
N GLN A 737 -9.31 14.85 6.42
CA GLN A 737 -7.85 14.82 6.45
C GLN A 737 -7.30 13.61 7.22
N LEU A 738 -7.83 13.26 8.39
CA LEU A 738 -7.45 12.03 9.12
C LEU A 738 -7.68 10.77 8.27
N TYR A 739 -8.84 10.68 7.60
CA TYR A 739 -9.14 9.57 6.70
C TYR A 739 -8.16 9.49 5.52
N LEU A 740 -7.75 10.63 4.97
CA LEU A 740 -6.73 10.72 3.92
C LEU A 740 -5.29 10.58 4.43
N MET A 741 -5.04 10.64 5.75
CA MET A 741 -3.74 10.36 6.35
C MET A 741 -3.49 8.84 6.49
N GLY A 742 -4.56 8.04 6.51
CA GLY A 742 -4.51 6.57 6.48
C GLY A 742 -4.72 5.92 5.11
N LYS A 743 -4.71 6.68 3.99
CA LYS A 743 -4.68 6.15 2.62
C LYS A 743 -3.29 6.36 1.99
#